data_AF-F7F731-F1
#
_entry.id   AF-F7F731-F1
#
_cell.length_a   1.000
_cell.length_b   1.000
_cell.length_c   1.000
_cell.angle_alpha   90.00
_cell.angle_beta   90.00
_cell.angle_gamma   90.00
#
_symmetry.space_group_name_H-M   'P 1'
#
loop_
_entity.id
_entity.type
_entity.pdbx_description
1 polymer ?
#
loop_
_entity_poly.entity_id
_entity_poly.type
_entity_poly.pdbx_seq_one_letter_code
_entity_poly.pdbx_strand_id
1 'polypeptide(L)'
;MLGQIKIMHEECFTILTPSASLIIIGVPLSFSACGLSLTLRDPKLHFFLCSFWGRLESQPRRSSSCSIAEPGRWGKCLCRKKVGPQKLVCHCLLSLWSRFRERKAWPWKGSRAGFEEHHSPFPKVFSLSWNLPGLCLENSRAMNEKNLELVQQCLKQFYVTEEQLQQIQAGILRDMEKALSRQTDPSPTVQMLPTYVRSTPHGTEQGNFLVLELGASGATLRVLWVTLTGTSGPRKEPISREFTIPPEIMLGTGQQLFDFAASCLVEFLDQLKVGSQHIQLGFNFSFPCHQTGLDRSTLISWTKGFQCSGVEGQDVVQLLREAIQRQGPLLPQGYSIDVVAVVNDTVGTMMSCDPRPQACEIGLVVDTGTNACYMEEARHVGELGEDQGRVCVNVQWGSFGDSGALEPVQTPFDLLLDRESLNPGTQRFEKMVGGLYLGELIRLVLIHLAGQRALFDGATSPALLTHGSVPIEHVMEIEDPSQGRARAQAVLQGLGLNPSSQDCQWVQQVCGAVCARAARLCAAALVAILARVEHNQERSQPGIAVATGGRICEQHPRFSTILQQTVKLLAPDSDVTFVPSEDGRGRGVAVVTAVASRLALHRRQLEETLAPFRLNSQQLKAVQVQMQEAMVRGLRGEASSLPMLPTYVCSTPNGTERGDFLALDLGGTNFRVLLVKVGSKSEGGVKITNQVFSIPESVTQGTGQQLFDHIVDCIVDFQKEHGLVGQILPLGFTFSFPCKQLGLDQGILLNWTKGFKASDCEGQDVVALLRAAIRRRKGVELNVVAIVNDTVGTMMSCGYEDPRCEVGLIVGTGTNACYMEELCNVSSVPGDQGRMCINMEWGAFGDDGLLKELCTPFDINVDKSTINPGKQRFEKLISGMYLGEIVRQVLLQLTHLGVLFGGEVSQRLQTKDIFKTKFLSEIESEGLERRQVRAILGALGLRVNCDDALMVREVCQAVSQRAAGLCGAGVAAVVEKIRENRGLEELNVAVGVDGTLYKLHPHFSEQVKDTVQRLAPRCSVTFLQSEDGSGKGAALVTAVACRLAAGAL
;
A
#
# COMPACT_ATOMS: atom_id res chain seq x y z
N MET A 1 -14.60 -67.25 7.94
CA MET A 1 -15.83 -67.49 8.73
C MET A 1 -16.22 -66.18 9.42
N LEU A 2 -17.51 -66.05 9.75
CA LEU A 2 -18.15 -65.17 10.76
C LEU A 2 -17.20 -64.41 11.73
N GLY A 3 -17.39 -63.13 12.07
CA GLY A 3 -18.40 -62.15 11.63
C GLY A 3 -18.39 -60.85 12.47
N GLN A 4 -19.13 -59.84 11.98
CA GLN A 4 -19.76 -58.68 12.67
C GLN A 4 -19.01 -57.77 13.69
N ILE A 5 -18.90 -56.49 13.30
CA ILE A 5 -19.45 -55.26 13.98
C ILE A 5 -18.93 -54.88 15.40
N LYS A 6 -18.20 -53.74 15.53
CA LYS A 6 -18.61 -52.40 16.09
C LYS A 6 -17.35 -51.57 16.51
N ILE A 7 -16.97 -50.50 15.79
CA ILE A 7 -17.29 -49.04 15.97
C ILE A 7 -16.22 -48.22 16.75
N MET A 8 -15.73 -47.18 16.05
CA MET A 8 -15.13 -45.88 16.47
C MET A 8 -13.68 -45.74 17.00
N HIS A 9 -12.90 -44.98 16.19
CA HIS A 9 -12.00 -43.84 16.48
C HIS A 9 -11.01 -43.91 17.67
N GLU A 10 -9.69 -43.80 17.45
CA GLU A 10 -8.91 -42.59 17.10
C GLU A 10 -8.79 -41.60 18.29
N GLU A 11 -7.64 -40.97 18.56
CA GLU A 11 -6.64 -40.47 17.59
C GLU A 11 -5.22 -40.24 18.19
N CYS A 12 -4.25 -39.99 17.31
CA CYS A 12 -2.98 -39.24 17.49
C CYS A 12 -1.89 -39.72 18.49
N PHE A 13 -0.75 -40.12 17.92
CA PHE A 13 0.54 -40.18 18.60
C PHE A 13 1.64 -39.41 17.84
N THR A 14 2.50 -38.79 18.64
CA THR A 14 3.76 -38.07 18.39
C THR A 14 4.71 -38.69 17.34
N ILE A 15 5.45 -37.86 16.59
CA ILE A 15 6.68 -38.26 15.88
C ILE A 15 7.81 -37.25 16.16
N LEU A 16 9.01 -37.78 16.45
CA LEU A 16 10.30 -37.10 16.59
C LEU A 16 11.21 -37.37 15.36
N THR A 17 12.28 -36.58 15.25
CA THR A 17 13.40 -36.62 14.26
C THR A 17 14.29 -37.89 14.40
N PRO A 18 15.42 -38.18 13.66
CA PRO A 18 16.35 -37.29 12.90
C PRO A 18 17.16 -37.86 11.68
N SER A 19 18.22 -37.13 11.23
CA SER A 19 19.50 -37.58 10.54
C SER A 19 19.52 -38.03 9.05
N ALA A 20 20.61 -37.97 8.24
CA ALA A 20 21.86 -37.17 8.19
C ALA A 20 22.75 -37.42 6.89
N SER A 21 23.63 -36.46 6.53
CA SER A 21 24.99 -36.56 5.88
C SER A 21 25.30 -37.09 4.43
N LEU A 22 26.05 -36.30 3.61
CA LEU A 22 27.39 -36.56 2.95
C LEU A 22 27.79 -35.39 1.99
N ILE A 23 28.82 -34.52 2.20
CA ILE A 23 30.29 -34.54 1.87
C ILE A 23 30.64 -34.84 0.37
N ILE A 24 31.30 -33.96 -0.44
CA ILE A 24 32.78 -33.92 -0.77
C ILE A 24 33.16 -32.78 -1.78
N ILE A 25 34.27 -32.03 -1.50
CA ILE A 25 35.38 -31.43 -2.35
C ILE A 25 35.08 -30.88 -3.78
N GLY A 26 35.64 -29.78 -4.34
CA GLY A 26 36.57 -28.71 -3.85
C GLY A 26 37.39 -28.01 -4.98
N VAL A 27 37.80 -26.74 -4.76
CA VAL A 27 38.84 -25.89 -5.46
C VAL A 27 38.57 -25.40 -6.93
N PRO A 28 39.29 -24.37 -7.48
CA PRO A 28 38.62 -23.19 -8.08
C PRO A 28 39.08 -22.84 -9.52
N LEU A 29 38.63 -21.71 -10.08
CA LEU A 29 39.38 -20.99 -11.12
C LEU A 29 38.95 -19.51 -11.29
N SER A 30 39.93 -18.61 -11.20
CA SER A 30 39.87 -17.21 -11.63
C SER A 30 40.66 -17.03 -12.93
N PHE A 31 40.21 -16.21 -13.89
CA PHE A 31 41.08 -15.34 -14.70
C PHE A 31 40.27 -14.37 -15.58
N SER A 32 40.93 -13.31 -16.05
CA SER A 32 40.34 -12.12 -16.68
C SER A 32 40.76 -11.91 -18.14
N ALA A 33 39.94 -11.10 -18.83
CA ALA A 33 40.33 -10.10 -19.85
C ALA A 33 40.64 -10.53 -21.30
N CYS A 34 40.46 -9.53 -22.19
CA CYS A 34 40.67 -9.48 -23.64
C CYS A 34 39.77 -10.42 -24.49
N GLY A 35 39.06 -9.98 -25.54
CA GLY A 35 39.02 -8.67 -26.20
C GLY A 35 39.56 -8.75 -27.64
N LEU A 36 38.66 -8.78 -28.63
CA LEU A 36 39.03 -8.61 -30.05
C LEU A 36 37.82 -8.13 -30.88
N SER A 37 38.12 -7.18 -31.77
CA SER A 37 37.18 -6.47 -32.65
C SER A 37 37.14 -7.14 -34.03
N LEU A 38 35.99 -7.09 -34.71
CA LEU A 38 35.91 -7.24 -36.17
C LEU A 38 34.87 -6.26 -36.75
N THR A 39 35.28 -5.51 -37.77
CA THR A 39 34.58 -4.34 -38.32
C THR A 39 33.98 -4.58 -39.71
N LEU A 40 32.76 -4.05 -39.90
CA LEU A 40 32.22 -3.35 -41.09
C LEU A 40 32.54 -3.85 -42.52
N ARG A 41 31.47 -3.98 -43.34
CA ARG A 41 31.45 -3.56 -44.77
C ARG A 41 30.03 -3.26 -45.26
N ASP A 42 29.85 -2.06 -45.82
CA ASP A 42 28.69 -1.49 -46.55
C ASP A 42 29.06 -1.40 -48.05
N PRO A 43 28.16 -1.52 -49.06
CA PRO A 43 27.60 -0.31 -49.73
C PRO A 43 26.27 -0.40 -50.58
N LYS A 44 25.47 0.69 -50.59
CA LYS A 44 24.85 1.37 -51.80
C LYS A 44 23.65 0.71 -52.57
N LEU A 45 22.74 1.41 -53.32
CA LEU A 45 22.29 2.83 -53.41
C LEU A 45 20.98 2.99 -54.30
N HIS A 46 20.04 3.87 -53.91
CA HIS A 46 19.12 4.77 -54.70
C HIS A 46 18.09 4.30 -55.78
N PHE A 47 16.88 4.91 -55.75
CA PHE A 47 16.17 5.77 -56.77
C PHE A 47 14.63 5.85 -56.48
N PHE A 48 13.77 6.81 -56.89
CA PHE A 48 13.83 8.30 -56.99
C PHE A 48 12.44 8.96 -57.29
N LEU A 49 12.02 10.04 -56.57
CA LEU A 49 10.84 10.95 -56.82
C LEU A 49 9.39 10.35 -56.73
N CYS A 50 8.29 11.07 -56.44
CA CYS A 50 7.97 12.50 -56.66
C CYS A 50 6.78 13.08 -55.83
N SER A 51 6.81 14.41 -55.57
CA SER A 51 5.67 15.37 -55.44
C SER A 51 4.70 15.38 -54.21
N PHE A 52 3.93 16.47 -54.08
CA PHE A 52 3.52 17.12 -52.80
C PHE A 52 2.11 17.79 -52.87
N TRP A 53 1.38 17.83 -51.75
CA TRP A 53 0.24 18.72 -51.38
C TRP A 53 -1.17 18.68 -52.08
N GLY A 54 -2.23 18.43 -51.28
CA GLY A 54 -3.28 19.46 -51.04
C GLY A 54 -4.80 19.18 -51.21
N ARG A 55 -5.60 19.77 -50.30
CA ARG A 55 -7.05 20.20 -50.37
C ARG A 55 -8.15 19.16 -50.01
N LEU A 56 -9.03 19.43 -49.02
CA LEU A 56 -10.31 20.23 -48.98
C LEU A 56 -11.46 19.53 -49.75
N GLU A 57 -12.77 19.57 -49.41
CA GLU A 57 -13.58 20.36 -48.45
C GLU A 57 -14.99 19.72 -48.26
N SER A 58 -15.76 20.10 -47.21
CA SER A 58 -17.21 20.49 -47.27
C SER A 58 -18.00 20.28 -45.95
N GLN A 59 -18.91 21.23 -45.62
CA GLN A 59 -19.98 21.13 -44.60
C GLN A 59 -21.36 20.98 -45.27
N PRO A 60 -22.50 20.93 -44.52
CA PRO A 60 -23.21 22.20 -44.26
C PRO A 60 -24.07 22.34 -42.96
N ARG A 61 -24.09 23.57 -42.40
CA ARG A 61 -25.23 24.25 -41.68
C ARG A 61 -25.60 23.73 -40.26
N ARG A 62 -26.14 24.52 -39.31
CA ARG A 62 -26.86 25.84 -39.35
C ARG A 62 -26.82 26.54 -37.95
N SER A 63 -26.82 27.89 -37.91
CA SER A 63 -27.48 28.85 -36.95
C SER A 63 -27.71 28.51 -35.44
N SER A 64 -27.63 29.41 -34.44
CA SER A 64 -27.51 30.90 -34.39
C SER A 64 -27.47 31.45 -32.95
N SER A 65 -26.88 32.66 -32.75
CA SER A 65 -27.15 33.66 -31.67
C SER A 65 -26.91 33.24 -30.18
N CYS A 66 -26.61 34.14 -29.23
CA CYS A 66 -26.60 35.61 -29.23
C CYS A 66 -25.50 36.20 -28.31
N SER A 67 -25.24 37.51 -28.45
CA SER A 67 -24.18 38.28 -27.79
C SER A 67 -24.74 39.40 -26.89
N ILE A 68 -24.02 39.77 -25.81
CA ILE A 68 -23.92 41.09 -25.12
C ILE A 68 -22.87 40.84 -23.99
N ALA A 69 -21.66 41.42 -23.88
CA ALA A 69 -21.10 42.77 -24.09
C ALA A 69 -20.81 43.52 -22.75
N GLU A 70 -19.57 43.33 -22.24
CA GLU A 70 -18.59 44.34 -21.74
C GLU A 70 -18.98 45.51 -20.79
N PRO A 71 -18.03 46.28 -20.18
CA PRO A 71 -16.55 46.14 -20.14
C PRO A 71 -15.88 46.29 -18.74
N GLY A 72 -14.59 45.94 -18.63
CA GLY A 72 -13.76 46.25 -17.45
C GLY A 72 -12.27 45.87 -17.58
N ARG A 73 -11.42 46.80 -18.07
CA ARG A 73 -9.95 46.67 -18.28
C ARG A 73 -9.20 46.29 -16.97
N TRP A 74 -7.99 45.73 -16.94
CA TRP A 74 -6.74 46.02 -17.70
C TRP A 74 -5.79 44.79 -17.72
N GLY A 75 -4.93 44.62 -18.74
CA GLY A 75 -3.78 43.68 -18.67
C GLY A 75 -3.31 43.03 -19.99
N LYS A 76 -2.46 43.73 -20.76
CA LYS A 76 -1.71 43.22 -21.94
C LYS A 76 -0.71 42.12 -21.53
N CYS A 77 -0.16 41.23 -22.37
CA CYS A 77 -0.39 40.84 -23.78
C CYS A 77 0.32 39.50 -24.06
N LEU A 78 -0.06 38.79 -25.12
CA LEU A 78 0.76 37.71 -25.72
C LEU A 78 2.07 38.28 -26.31
N CYS A 79 3.10 37.45 -26.56
CA CYS A 79 3.28 36.74 -27.85
C CYS A 79 4.76 36.43 -28.24
N ARG A 80 4.89 35.45 -29.16
CA ARG A 80 5.95 35.28 -30.20
C ARG A 80 7.32 34.66 -29.88
N LYS A 81 7.38 33.35 -30.17
CA LYS A 81 8.23 32.74 -31.23
C LYS A 81 8.78 33.75 -32.29
N LYS A 82 10.08 33.65 -32.65
CA LYS A 82 10.66 33.05 -33.90
C LYS A 82 11.98 33.72 -34.35
N VAL A 83 12.97 32.90 -34.77
CA VAL A 83 14.04 33.18 -35.77
C VAL A 83 15.08 34.26 -35.35
N GLY A 84 16.38 34.20 -35.68
CA GLY A 84 17.17 33.32 -36.56
C GLY A 84 18.69 33.56 -36.43
N PRO A 85 19.53 33.03 -37.33
CA PRO A 85 20.93 32.69 -37.04
C PRO A 85 21.98 33.69 -37.58
N GLN A 86 23.21 33.62 -37.06
CA GLN A 86 24.42 34.04 -37.78
C GLN A 86 25.69 33.28 -37.33
N LYS A 87 26.55 32.98 -38.31
CA LYS A 87 27.90 32.38 -38.15
C LYS A 87 28.96 33.48 -38.07
N LEU A 88 30.12 33.20 -37.46
CA LEU A 88 31.51 33.61 -37.79
C LEU A 88 32.40 33.30 -36.56
N VAL A 89 33.72 33.05 -36.59
CA VAL A 89 34.67 32.49 -37.59
C VAL A 89 35.96 32.08 -36.82
N CYS A 90 36.83 31.27 -37.43
CA CYS A 90 38.13 30.87 -36.86
C CYS A 90 39.12 32.06 -36.73
N HIS A 91 40.06 32.07 -35.76
CA HIS A 91 41.43 31.55 -35.94
C HIS A 91 42.39 31.87 -34.77
N CYS A 92 43.48 31.11 -34.71
CA CYS A 92 44.61 31.20 -33.77
C CYS A 92 45.40 32.52 -33.82
N LEU A 93 46.21 32.78 -32.77
CA LEU A 93 47.63 33.14 -32.97
C LEU A 93 48.50 32.74 -31.75
N LEU A 94 49.82 32.64 -32.00
CA LEU A 94 50.84 31.98 -31.16
C LEU A 94 52.06 32.91 -30.98
N SER A 95 52.85 32.70 -29.91
CA SER A 95 54.26 33.15 -29.74
C SER A 95 54.52 34.68 -29.63
N LEU A 96 55.65 35.23 -29.14
CA LEU A 96 57.01 34.78 -28.75
C LEU A 96 57.37 35.36 -27.35
N TRP A 97 58.19 34.78 -26.45
CA TRP A 97 59.58 34.25 -26.47
C TRP A 97 60.69 35.27 -26.10
N SER A 98 61.23 35.19 -24.87
CA SER A 98 62.67 35.34 -24.49
C SER A 98 62.85 35.47 -22.97
N ARG A 99 63.98 35.12 -22.32
CA ARG A 99 64.97 34.03 -22.50
C ARG A 99 65.89 34.01 -21.25
N PHE A 100 66.21 32.82 -20.70
CA PHE A 100 67.51 32.48 -20.02
C PHE A 100 67.81 33.19 -18.66
N ARG A 101 68.50 32.68 -17.61
CA ARG A 101 69.35 31.50 -17.26
C ARG A 101 69.46 31.43 -15.69
N GLU A 102 70.00 30.43 -14.96
CA GLU A 102 70.36 29.00 -15.17
C GLU A 102 70.07 28.21 -13.88
N ARG A 103 69.44 27.02 -13.98
CA ARG A 103 70.00 25.67 -13.72
C ARG A 103 70.40 25.29 -12.27
N LYS A 104 69.72 24.22 -11.81
CA LYS A 104 70.25 22.92 -11.29
C LYS A 104 71.11 22.91 -10.00
N ALA A 105 71.08 21.89 -9.14
CA ALA A 105 70.19 20.73 -8.91
C ALA A 105 70.52 20.06 -7.54
N TRP A 106 69.65 19.16 -7.06
CA TRP A 106 69.89 18.10 -6.05
C TRP A 106 71.11 17.19 -6.40
N PRO A 107 71.61 16.22 -5.55
CA PRO A 107 70.92 15.53 -4.41
C PRO A 107 71.77 15.08 -3.16
N TRP A 108 71.05 14.50 -2.18
CA TRP A 108 71.33 13.30 -1.32
C TRP A 108 72.62 13.01 -0.50
N LYS A 109 72.36 12.50 0.72
CA LYS A 109 73.07 11.48 1.56
C LYS A 109 74.48 11.73 2.13
N GLY A 110 74.51 12.00 3.45
CA GLY A 110 74.92 11.02 4.49
C GLY A 110 76.39 10.91 4.93
N SER A 111 76.62 10.77 6.25
CA SER A 111 77.63 9.88 6.88
C SER A 111 77.55 9.90 8.42
N ARG A 112 78.16 8.88 9.07
CA ARG A 112 78.18 8.59 10.52
C ARG A 112 79.46 9.10 11.23
N ALA A 113 79.48 8.91 12.56
CA ALA A 113 80.57 9.03 13.54
C ALA A 113 80.73 10.44 14.15
N GLY A 114 81.02 10.59 15.45
CA GLY A 114 81.20 9.62 16.55
C GLY A 114 82.06 10.23 17.66
N PHE A 115 82.07 9.64 18.88
CA PHE A 115 82.87 10.05 20.07
C PHE A 115 82.49 11.42 20.71
N GLU A 116 82.62 11.65 22.02
CA GLU A 116 82.54 10.78 23.22
C GLU A 116 82.26 11.66 24.47
N GLU A 117 82.25 11.05 25.66
CA GLU A 117 81.99 11.59 27.01
C GLU A 117 82.69 12.94 27.34
N HIS A 118 82.16 13.84 28.18
CA HIS A 118 82.22 13.69 29.65
C HIS A 118 81.56 14.84 30.47
N HIS A 119 81.19 14.49 31.71
CA HIS A 119 81.12 15.32 32.94
C HIS A 119 80.13 16.49 33.12
N SER A 120 79.12 16.22 33.96
CA SER A 120 78.58 17.15 34.98
C SER A 120 79.66 17.47 36.04
N PRO A 121 79.57 18.60 36.79
CA PRO A 121 78.63 18.67 37.92
C PRO A 121 77.98 20.05 38.22
N PHE A 122 76.93 20.01 39.05
CA PHE A 122 76.36 21.18 39.76
C PHE A 122 77.40 21.82 40.71
N PRO A 123 77.24 23.11 41.07
CA PRO A 123 76.65 23.38 42.39
C PRO A 123 75.60 24.51 42.44
N LYS A 124 75.03 24.68 43.64
CA LYS A 124 73.83 25.45 43.98
C LYS A 124 74.09 26.94 44.29
N VAL A 125 73.07 27.75 43.99
CA VAL A 125 72.53 28.88 44.79
C VAL A 125 73.48 30.02 45.20
N PHE A 126 73.15 31.22 44.73
CA PHE A 126 73.04 32.39 45.61
C PHE A 126 71.78 33.18 45.28
N SER A 127 71.01 33.53 46.32
CA SER A 127 69.83 34.39 46.24
C SER A 127 70.24 35.87 46.28
N LEU A 128 69.69 36.68 45.38
CA LEU A 128 69.66 38.14 45.54
C LEU A 128 68.32 38.68 45.04
N SER A 129 67.43 38.95 46.00
CA SER A 129 66.14 39.60 45.78
C SER A 129 66.33 41.08 45.45
N TRP A 130 65.83 41.52 44.31
CA TRP A 130 65.57 42.94 44.04
C TRP A 130 64.08 43.15 43.75
N ASN A 131 63.37 43.69 44.74
CA ASN A 131 62.00 44.15 44.55
C ASN A 131 61.98 45.41 43.68
N LEU A 132 61.45 45.30 42.47
CA LEU A 132 61.03 46.44 41.63
C LEU A 132 59.52 46.30 41.34
N PRO A 133 58.64 46.86 42.19
CA PRO A 133 57.19 46.68 42.10
C PRO A 133 56.52 47.54 41.00
N GLY A 134 57.21 47.75 39.87
CA GLY A 134 56.71 48.50 38.70
C GLY A 134 56.62 47.67 37.42
N LEU A 135 57.67 46.89 37.10
CA LEU A 135 57.79 46.20 35.80
C LEU A 135 57.05 44.85 35.71
N CYS A 136 56.71 44.21 36.83
CA CYS A 136 55.97 42.94 36.80
C CYS A 136 54.47 43.13 36.49
N LEU A 137 53.87 44.27 36.86
CA LEU A 137 52.46 44.55 36.57
C LEU A 137 52.23 44.81 35.09
N GLU A 138 53.11 45.56 34.42
CA GLU A 138 52.99 45.80 32.97
C GLU A 138 53.24 44.53 32.15
N ASN A 139 54.27 43.73 32.49
CA ASN A 139 54.50 42.42 31.84
C ASN A 139 53.36 41.42 32.11
N SER A 140 52.81 41.38 33.33
CA SER A 140 51.65 40.53 33.64
C SER A 140 50.40 40.99 32.88
N ARG A 141 50.18 42.29 32.73
CA ARG A 141 49.04 42.87 32.00
C ARG A 141 49.15 42.62 30.50
N ALA A 142 50.32 42.86 29.89
CA ALA A 142 50.58 42.58 28.48
C ALA A 142 50.53 41.07 28.16
N MET A 143 50.98 40.20 29.08
CA MET A 143 50.86 38.75 28.93
C MET A 143 49.40 38.28 29.06
N ASN A 144 48.62 38.89 29.96
CA ASN A 144 47.19 38.60 30.11
C ASN A 144 46.38 39.13 28.90
N GLU A 145 46.73 40.29 28.35
CA GLU A 145 46.16 40.81 27.09
C GLU A 145 46.45 39.87 25.91
N LYS A 146 47.69 39.38 25.78
CA LYS A 146 48.06 38.38 24.75
C LYS A 146 47.33 37.05 24.92
N ASN A 147 47.19 36.55 26.15
CA ASN A 147 46.44 35.33 26.43
C ASN A 147 44.94 35.51 26.15
N LEU A 148 44.37 36.67 26.49
CA LEU A 148 43.01 37.05 26.14
C LEU A 148 42.81 37.11 24.61
N GLU A 149 43.76 37.67 23.85
CA GLU A 149 43.70 37.65 22.38
C GLU A 149 43.67 36.23 21.81
N LEU A 150 44.52 35.32 22.31
CA LEU A 150 44.54 33.92 21.88
C LEU A 150 43.22 33.20 22.19
N VAL A 151 42.67 33.38 23.39
CA VAL A 151 41.36 32.82 23.76
C VAL A 151 40.27 33.42 22.86
N GLN A 152 40.23 34.73 22.64
CA GLN A 152 39.24 35.39 21.77
C GLN A 152 39.36 34.96 20.30
N GLN A 153 40.57 34.74 19.78
CA GLN A 153 40.79 34.16 18.44
C GLN A 153 40.28 32.72 18.33
N CYS A 154 40.39 31.94 19.40
CA CYS A 154 39.81 30.59 19.46
C CYS A 154 38.28 30.64 19.50
N LEU A 155 37.69 31.44 20.40
CA LEU A 155 36.22 31.58 20.53
C LEU A 155 35.56 32.07 19.22
N LYS A 156 36.22 32.96 18.46
CA LYS A 156 35.75 33.42 17.16
C LYS A 156 35.58 32.32 16.12
N GLN A 157 36.33 31.22 16.19
CA GLN A 157 36.20 30.10 15.25
C GLN A 157 34.88 29.32 15.45
N PHE A 158 34.27 29.41 16.62
CA PHE A 158 32.97 28.80 16.91
C PHE A 158 31.77 29.74 16.64
N TYR A 159 32.02 31.00 16.28
CA TYR A 159 30.95 31.94 15.93
C TYR A 159 30.48 31.70 14.48
N VAL A 160 29.21 31.33 14.32
CA VAL A 160 28.58 31.10 13.01
C VAL A 160 27.63 32.25 12.70
N THR A 161 27.85 32.94 11.57
CA THR A 161 27.05 34.07 11.08
C THR A 161 25.67 33.62 10.63
N GLU A 162 24.73 34.56 10.54
CA GLU A 162 23.39 34.28 10.01
C GLU A 162 23.44 33.76 8.56
N GLU A 163 24.31 34.35 7.73
CA GLU A 163 24.55 33.94 6.34
C GLU A 163 25.03 32.47 6.25
N GLN A 164 25.94 32.05 7.13
CA GLN A 164 26.40 30.65 7.20
C GLN A 164 25.28 29.72 7.65
N LEU A 165 24.43 30.13 8.60
CA LEU A 165 23.27 29.34 9.02
C LEU A 165 22.24 29.18 7.89
N GLN A 166 21.94 30.25 7.14
CA GLN A 166 21.06 30.21 5.97
C GLN A 166 21.63 29.32 4.86
N GLN A 167 22.95 29.33 4.64
CA GLN A 167 23.61 28.42 3.69
C GLN A 167 23.46 26.95 4.11
N ILE A 168 23.61 26.64 5.40
CA ILE A 168 23.45 25.28 5.95
C ILE A 168 21.99 24.83 5.87
N GLN A 169 21.04 25.66 6.29
CA GLN A 169 19.60 25.43 6.14
C GLN A 169 19.24 25.10 4.69
N ALA A 170 19.67 25.93 3.74
CA ALA A 170 19.41 25.72 2.32
C ALA A 170 20.14 24.48 1.75
N GLY A 171 21.28 24.10 2.33
CA GLY A 171 21.99 22.85 2.01
C GLY A 171 21.18 21.62 2.42
N ILE A 172 20.74 21.58 3.68
CA ILE A 172 19.94 20.49 4.24
C ILE A 172 18.63 20.35 3.47
N LEU A 173 17.90 21.45 3.23
CA LEU A 173 16.64 21.42 2.48
C LEU A 173 16.80 20.82 1.07
N ARG A 174 17.87 21.19 0.34
CA ARG A 174 18.13 20.62 -1.00
C ARG A 174 18.43 19.11 -0.96
N ASP A 175 19.17 18.64 0.04
CA ASP A 175 19.46 17.21 0.18
C ASP A 175 18.20 16.42 0.59
N MET A 176 17.34 16.99 1.45
CA MET A 176 16.02 16.44 1.77
C MET A 176 15.15 16.24 0.51
N GLU A 177 15.05 17.27 -0.34
CA GLU A 177 14.24 17.23 -1.56
C GLU A 177 14.75 16.21 -2.59
N LYS A 178 16.08 16.07 -2.73
CA LYS A 178 16.69 15.04 -3.60
C LYS A 178 16.42 13.63 -3.10
N ALA A 179 16.61 13.38 -1.81
CA ALA A 179 16.42 12.07 -1.21
C ALA A 179 14.96 11.60 -1.34
N LEU A 180 14.00 12.47 -0.99
CA LEU A 180 12.57 12.23 -1.16
C LEU A 180 12.18 11.88 -2.60
N SER A 181 12.76 12.61 -3.58
CA SER A 181 12.48 12.41 -5.00
C SER A 181 13.29 11.28 -5.68
N ARG A 182 14.02 10.45 -4.91
CA ARG A 182 14.91 9.38 -5.40
C ARG A 182 15.98 9.87 -6.41
N GLN A 183 16.41 11.13 -6.32
CA GLN A 183 17.51 11.66 -7.15
C GLN A 183 18.85 11.24 -6.56
N THR A 184 19.56 10.33 -7.25
CA THR A 184 20.78 9.68 -6.75
C THR A 184 22.10 10.23 -7.30
N ASP A 185 22.07 11.23 -8.19
CA ASP A 185 23.27 11.83 -8.80
C ASP A 185 23.28 13.38 -8.69
N PRO A 186 24.19 13.97 -7.90
CA PRO A 186 25.02 13.33 -6.88
C PRO A 186 24.14 12.88 -5.70
N SER A 187 24.50 11.75 -5.09
CA SER A 187 23.76 11.17 -3.94
C SER A 187 23.65 12.19 -2.80
N PRO A 188 22.44 12.43 -2.26
CA PRO A 188 22.26 13.30 -1.10
C PRO A 188 22.93 12.69 0.13
N THR A 189 23.42 13.56 1.02
CA THR A 189 24.01 13.15 2.31
C THR A 189 22.95 12.89 3.38
N VAL A 190 21.83 13.63 3.32
CA VAL A 190 20.64 13.41 4.14
C VAL A 190 19.80 12.28 3.52
N GLN A 191 19.36 11.30 4.33
CA GLN A 191 18.81 10.04 3.80
C GLN A 191 17.28 10.01 3.67
N MET A 192 16.53 10.75 4.48
CA MET A 192 15.06 10.85 4.41
C MET A 192 14.33 9.50 4.44
N LEU A 193 14.62 8.68 5.46
CA LEU A 193 14.15 7.30 5.59
C LEU A 193 12.66 7.23 6.01
N PRO A 194 11.77 6.52 5.27
CA PRO A 194 10.37 6.34 5.67
C PRO A 194 10.25 5.44 6.90
N THR A 195 9.45 5.86 7.89
CA THR A 195 9.28 5.11 9.17
C THR A 195 8.03 4.23 9.22
N TYR A 196 7.21 4.26 8.16
CA TYR A 196 5.89 3.59 8.07
C TYR A 196 4.84 4.05 9.11
N VAL A 197 5.14 5.03 9.96
CA VAL A 197 4.18 5.64 10.88
C VAL A 197 3.36 6.70 10.14
N ARG A 198 2.06 6.43 9.90
CA ARG A 198 1.20 7.21 8.98
C ARG A 198 0.44 8.38 9.59
N SER A 199 0.40 8.51 10.91
CA SER A 199 -0.27 9.62 11.58
C SER A 199 0.33 9.90 12.95
N THR A 200 0.18 11.15 13.40
CA THR A 200 0.31 11.56 14.80
C THR A 200 -0.68 10.81 15.70
N PRO A 201 -0.54 10.87 17.04
CA PRO A 201 -1.46 10.20 17.97
C PRO A 201 -2.86 10.83 17.89
N HIS A 202 -3.91 10.01 17.97
CA HIS A 202 -5.30 10.50 17.95
C HIS A 202 -5.94 10.56 19.35
N GLY A 203 -5.23 10.09 20.37
CA GLY A 203 -5.76 10.03 21.74
C GLY A 203 -6.75 8.88 21.96
N THR A 204 -6.80 7.92 21.04
CA THR A 204 -7.63 6.70 21.07
C THR A 204 -6.85 5.48 21.55
N GLU A 205 -5.54 5.62 21.69
CA GLU A 205 -4.61 4.53 21.93
C GLU A 205 -4.71 4.06 23.39
N GLN A 206 -4.96 2.76 23.57
CA GLN A 206 -5.22 2.12 24.85
C GLN A 206 -4.55 0.76 24.91
N GLY A 207 -4.15 0.32 26.11
CA GLY A 207 -3.55 -1.00 26.34
C GLY A 207 -2.35 -0.94 27.29
N ASN A 208 -1.66 -2.06 27.43
CA ASN A 208 -0.39 -2.12 28.13
C ASN A 208 0.69 -2.68 27.21
N PHE A 209 1.82 -2.00 27.13
CA PHE A 209 2.88 -2.28 26.17
C PHE A 209 4.23 -2.34 26.88
N LEU A 210 5.06 -3.30 26.47
CA LEU A 210 6.46 -3.33 26.84
C LEU A 210 7.23 -2.45 25.84
N VAL A 211 8.23 -1.72 26.31
CA VAL A 211 9.10 -0.90 25.45
C VAL A 211 10.55 -1.22 25.79
N LEU A 212 11.37 -1.41 24.76
CA LEU A 212 12.82 -1.55 24.83
C LEU A 212 13.45 -0.35 24.14
N GLU A 213 14.40 0.32 24.80
CA GLU A 213 15.18 1.42 24.22
C GLU A 213 16.66 1.09 24.19
N LEU A 214 17.28 1.24 23.01
CA LEU A 214 18.70 0.93 22.79
C LEU A 214 19.37 2.04 21.97
N GLY A 215 20.50 2.55 22.48
CA GLY A 215 21.33 3.57 21.80
C GLY A 215 20.82 5.00 21.93
N ALA A 216 19.82 5.24 22.78
CA ALA A 216 19.18 6.55 22.91
C ALA A 216 19.98 7.52 23.81
N SER A 217 20.59 7.01 24.89
CA SER A 217 21.36 7.80 25.86
C SER A 217 22.73 7.15 26.15
N GLY A 218 23.45 6.79 25.07
CA GLY A 218 24.81 6.26 25.11
C GLY A 218 24.86 4.77 25.45
N ALA A 219 25.71 4.41 26.41
CA ALA A 219 25.96 3.03 26.84
C ALA A 219 24.88 2.48 27.79
N THR A 220 23.60 2.84 27.59
CA THR A 220 22.49 2.36 28.42
C THR A 220 21.35 1.80 27.59
N LEU A 221 20.64 0.85 28.19
CA LEU A 221 19.46 0.17 27.68
C LEU A 221 18.34 0.38 28.71
N ARG A 222 17.17 0.82 28.25
CA ARG A 222 16.00 1.06 29.12
C ARG A 222 14.88 0.11 28.75
N VAL A 223 14.26 -0.51 29.74
CA VAL A 223 13.02 -1.28 29.58
C VAL A 223 11.91 -0.54 30.30
N LEU A 224 10.73 -0.41 29.67
CA LEU A 224 9.56 0.26 30.24
C LEU A 224 8.30 -0.59 30.10
N TRP A 225 7.43 -0.50 31.10
CA TRP A 225 6.03 -0.89 31.03
C TRP A 225 5.16 0.37 30.93
N VAL A 226 4.44 0.51 29.82
CA VAL A 226 3.61 1.68 29.53
C VAL A 226 2.14 1.28 29.48
N THR A 227 1.29 1.88 30.31
CA THR A 227 -0.16 1.79 30.18
C THR A 227 -0.71 3.02 29.46
N LEU A 228 -1.36 2.83 28.33
CA LEU A 228 -2.11 3.86 27.62
C LEU A 228 -3.61 3.76 27.98
N THR A 229 -4.24 4.90 28.22
CA THR A 229 -5.63 5.01 28.70
C THR A 229 -6.52 5.88 27.81
N GLY A 230 -6.04 6.27 26.62
CA GLY A 230 -6.64 7.30 25.79
C GLY A 230 -6.68 8.69 26.47
N THR A 231 -7.26 9.66 25.77
CA THR A 231 -7.36 11.07 26.22
C THR A 231 -8.41 11.32 27.31
N SER A 232 -9.28 10.35 27.59
CA SER A 232 -10.33 10.41 28.61
C SER A 232 -9.98 9.68 29.91
N GLY A 233 -8.99 8.79 29.90
CA GLY A 233 -8.55 8.05 31.09
C GLY A 233 -7.44 8.77 31.88
N PRO A 234 -7.23 8.41 33.16
CA PRO A 234 -6.19 8.99 33.99
C PRO A 234 -4.80 8.56 33.51
N ARG A 235 -3.94 9.54 33.22
CA ARG A 235 -2.54 9.31 32.84
C ARG A 235 -1.82 8.54 33.95
N LYS A 236 -1.27 7.37 33.59
CA LYS A 236 -0.36 6.58 34.45
C LYS A 236 1.08 6.87 34.08
N GLU A 237 1.99 6.83 35.05
CA GLU A 237 3.42 6.91 34.77
C GLU A 237 3.99 5.56 34.32
N PRO A 238 4.95 5.55 33.36
CA PRO A 238 5.66 4.34 32.98
C PRO A 238 6.47 3.79 34.15
N ILE A 239 6.43 2.48 34.33
CA ILE A 239 7.41 1.80 35.20
C ILE A 239 8.62 1.52 34.31
N SER A 240 9.81 2.01 34.66
CA SER A 240 11.00 1.79 33.84
C SER A 240 12.23 1.39 34.65
N ARG A 241 13.10 0.59 34.04
CA ARG A 241 14.41 0.23 34.57
C ARG A 241 15.49 0.46 33.51
N GLU A 242 16.63 0.97 33.95
CA GLU A 242 17.81 1.22 33.13
C GLU A 242 18.91 0.21 33.46
N PHE A 243 19.65 -0.19 32.43
CA PHE A 243 20.72 -1.18 32.46
C PHE A 243 21.93 -0.60 31.74
N THR A 244 23.10 -0.60 32.40
CA THR A 244 24.36 -0.20 31.76
C THR A 244 24.83 -1.30 30.82
N ILE A 245 25.13 -0.96 29.57
CA ILE A 245 25.69 -1.86 28.57
C ILE A 245 27.21 -1.88 28.77
N PRO A 246 27.85 -3.05 29.02
CA PRO A 246 29.30 -3.13 29.11
C PRO A 246 29.98 -2.77 27.77
N PRO A 247 31.13 -2.06 27.77
CA PRO A 247 31.83 -1.68 26.54
C PRO A 247 32.19 -2.86 25.62
N GLU A 248 32.50 -4.02 26.20
CA GLU A 248 32.77 -5.27 25.49
C GLU A 248 31.54 -5.83 24.75
N ILE A 249 30.32 -5.45 25.15
CA ILE A 249 29.10 -5.78 24.41
C ILE A 249 28.87 -4.76 23.28
N MET A 250 29.10 -3.46 23.51
CA MET A 250 28.96 -2.41 22.47
C MET A 250 29.91 -2.60 21.27
N LEU A 251 31.09 -3.18 21.52
CA LEU A 251 32.12 -3.49 20.53
C LEU A 251 32.20 -4.99 20.20
N GLY A 252 31.25 -5.79 20.67
CA GLY A 252 31.23 -7.24 20.55
C GLY A 252 30.51 -7.75 19.30
N THR A 253 29.90 -8.92 19.40
CA THR A 253 29.03 -9.45 18.35
C THR A 253 27.58 -8.97 18.50
N GLY A 254 26.86 -8.87 17.39
CA GLY A 254 25.42 -8.59 17.40
C GLY A 254 24.63 -9.53 18.29
N GLN A 255 24.97 -10.83 18.27
CA GLN A 255 24.34 -11.82 19.13
C GLN A 255 24.49 -11.46 20.61
N GLN A 256 25.68 -11.06 21.08
CA GLN A 256 25.88 -10.67 22.48
C GLN A 256 25.03 -9.46 22.87
N LEU A 257 24.91 -8.47 21.99
CA LEU A 257 24.08 -7.28 22.23
C LEU A 257 22.59 -7.63 22.36
N PHE A 258 22.05 -8.43 21.43
CA PHE A 258 20.63 -8.80 21.46
C PHE A 258 20.32 -9.84 22.54
N ASP A 259 21.22 -10.78 22.85
CA ASP A 259 21.07 -11.72 23.97
C ASP A 259 21.11 -10.99 25.33
N PHE A 260 21.95 -9.95 25.47
CA PHE A 260 21.93 -9.03 26.62
C PHE A 260 20.59 -8.29 26.72
N ALA A 261 20.13 -7.68 25.64
CA ALA A 261 18.84 -6.99 25.60
C ALA A 261 17.66 -7.90 25.97
N ALA A 262 17.64 -9.13 25.45
CA ALA A 262 16.64 -10.14 25.79
C ALA A 262 16.72 -10.54 27.28
N SER A 263 17.92 -10.66 27.87
CA SER A 263 18.06 -10.93 29.30
C SER A 263 17.51 -9.79 30.19
N CYS A 264 17.70 -8.53 29.79
CA CYS A 264 17.11 -7.38 30.49
C CYS A 264 15.58 -7.37 30.43
N LEU A 265 14.98 -7.81 29.31
CA LEU A 265 13.53 -7.98 29.19
C LEU A 265 13.00 -9.04 30.16
N VAL A 266 13.67 -10.20 30.25
CA VAL A 266 13.32 -11.28 31.19
C VAL A 266 13.40 -10.79 32.64
N GLU A 267 14.52 -10.16 33.02
CA GLU A 267 14.74 -9.69 34.40
C GLU A 267 13.73 -8.62 34.81
N PHE A 268 13.35 -7.72 33.88
CA PHE A 268 12.32 -6.71 34.13
C PHE A 268 10.92 -7.32 34.32
N LEU A 269 10.55 -8.31 33.49
CA LEU A 269 9.23 -8.94 33.57
C LEU A 269 9.03 -9.80 34.82
N ASP A 270 10.06 -10.53 35.26
CA ASP A 270 10.04 -11.33 36.51
C ASP A 270 9.77 -10.44 37.74
N GLN A 271 10.39 -9.25 37.77
CA GLN A 271 10.16 -8.27 38.83
C GLN A 271 8.76 -7.66 38.80
N LEU A 272 8.20 -7.42 37.60
CA LEU A 272 6.93 -6.72 37.41
C LEU A 272 5.69 -7.64 37.57
N LYS A 273 5.85 -8.96 37.45
CA LYS A 273 4.81 -9.99 37.66
C LYS A 273 3.50 -9.73 36.90
N VAL A 274 3.64 -9.48 35.60
CA VAL A 274 2.55 -9.06 34.71
C VAL A 274 1.50 -10.16 34.53
N GLY A 275 0.21 -9.88 34.76
CA GLY A 275 -0.84 -10.89 34.57
C GLY A 275 -1.13 -11.35 33.12
N SER A 276 -0.41 -10.85 32.11
CA SER A 276 -0.67 -11.13 30.68
C SER A 276 0.28 -12.20 30.13
N GLN A 277 -0.28 -13.21 29.45
CA GLN A 277 0.48 -14.25 28.77
C GLN A 277 1.06 -13.80 27.42
N HIS A 278 0.44 -12.82 26.75
CA HIS A 278 0.94 -12.25 25.50
C HIS A 278 1.30 -10.78 25.73
N ILE A 279 2.52 -10.39 25.36
CA ILE A 279 3.06 -9.05 25.58
C ILE A 279 3.54 -8.48 24.25
N GLN A 280 3.05 -7.29 23.90
CA GLN A 280 3.47 -6.56 22.70
C GLN A 280 4.63 -5.64 23.06
N LEU A 281 5.75 -5.80 22.35
CA LEU A 281 6.98 -5.03 22.50
C LEU A 281 7.12 -4.00 21.37
N GLY A 282 7.27 -2.74 21.78
CA GLY A 282 7.82 -1.69 20.94
C GLY A 282 9.33 -1.55 21.14
N PHE A 283 10.08 -1.50 20.05
CA PHE A 283 11.54 -1.38 20.08
C PHE A 283 11.97 0.01 19.59
N ASN A 284 12.42 0.87 20.50
CA ASN A 284 13.15 2.07 20.14
C ASN A 284 14.61 1.70 19.84
N PHE A 285 14.98 1.81 18.56
CA PHE A 285 16.30 1.54 18.06
C PHE A 285 16.89 2.80 17.43
N SER A 286 17.79 3.44 18.15
CA SER A 286 18.19 4.83 17.93
C SER A 286 19.29 5.01 16.86
N PHE A 287 19.24 4.23 15.77
CA PHE A 287 20.29 4.15 14.73
C PHE A 287 19.71 4.31 13.30
N PRO A 288 20.52 4.66 12.28
CA PRO A 288 20.09 4.72 10.89
C PRO A 288 19.65 3.33 10.37
N CYS A 289 18.38 3.19 10.02
CA CYS A 289 17.82 1.92 9.55
C CYS A 289 16.88 2.10 8.36
N HIS A 290 17.01 1.22 7.37
CA HIS A 290 16.07 1.11 6.27
C HIS A 290 14.91 0.21 6.70
N GLN A 291 13.73 0.81 6.90
CA GLN A 291 12.51 0.08 7.28
C GLN A 291 11.75 -0.33 6.02
N THR A 292 11.05 -1.48 6.08
CA THR A 292 10.09 -1.89 5.02
C THR A 292 8.68 -2.13 5.58
N GLY A 293 8.49 -1.82 6.86
CA GLY A 293 7.27 -1.99 7.64
C GLY A 293 7.54 -1.59 9.09
N LEU A 294 6.49 -1.57 9.92
CA LEU A 294 6.65 -1.25 11.35
C LEU A 294 7.42 -2.34 12.11
N ASP A 295 7.41 -3.59 11.66
CA ASP A 295 8.05 -4.73 12.34
C ASP A 295 9.30 -5.27 11.60
N ARG A 296 9.88 -4.48 10.69
CA ARG A 296 11.05 -4.84 9.87
C ARG A 296 11.99 -3.66 9.69
N SER A 297 13.25 -3.79 10.11
CA SER A 297 14.20 -2.69 10.10
C SER A 297 15.63 -3.17 9.92
N THR A 298 16.22 -2.89 8.76
CA THR A 298 17.60 -3.25 8.45
C THR A 298 18.55 -2.15 8.90
N LEU A 299 19.52 -2.46 9.77
CA LEU A 299 20.55 -1.48 10.18
C LEU A 299 21.41 -1.08 8.98
N ILE A 300 21.54 0.23 8.73
CA ILE A 300 22.40 0.77 7.66
C ILE A 300 23.85 0.83 8.15
N SER A 301 24.08 1.49 9.28
CA SER A 301 25.40 1.63 9.89
C SER A 301 25.30 1.96 11.38
N TRP A 302 26.30 1.55 12.16
CA TRP A 302 26.40 1.93 13.57
C TRP A 302 26.82 3.40 13.76
N THR A 303 26.36 4.00 14.85
CA THR A 303 26.71 5.35 15.31
C THR A 303 26.84 5.36 16.84
N LYS A 304 27.07 6.54 17.45
CA LYS A 304 26.97 6.77 18.91
C LYS A 304 27.85 5.84 19.79
N GLY A 305 28.97 5.34 19.27
CA GLY A 305 29.92 4.49 20.02
C GLY A 305 29.70 2.98 19.90
N PHE A 306 28.68 2.53 19.17
CA PHE A 306 28.46 1.10 18.91
C PHE A 306 29.27 0.64 17.69
N GLN A 307 29.70 -0.63 17.69
CA GLN A 307 30.34 -1.26 16.53
C GLN A 307 30.17 -2.80 16.54
N CYS A 308 28.95 -3.28 16.81
CA CYS A 308 28.70 -4.72 16.94
C CYS A 308 28.78 -5.46 15.59
N SER A 309 29.64 -6.47 15.50
CA SER A 309 29.83 -7.22 14.26
C SER A 309 28.62 -8.09 13.91
N GLY A 310 28.22 -8.11 12.63
CA GLY A 310 27.14 -8.97 12.13
C GLY A 310 25.72 -8.41 12.30
N VAL A 311 25.56 -7.09 12.45
CA VAL A 311 24.24 -6.42 12.54
C VAL A 311 23.98 -5.49 11.36
N GLU A 312 25.01 -4.81 10.84
CA GLU A 312 24.86 -3.97 9.64
C GLU A 312 24.41 -4.81 8.44
N GLY A 313 23.38 -4.35 7.73
CA GLY A 313 22.71 -5.10 6.67
C GLY A 313 21.77 -6.22 7.14
N GLN A 314 21.54 -6.39 8.45
CA GLN A 314 20.59 -7.38 9.02
C GLN A 314 19.34 -6.70 9.60
N ASP A 315 18.22 -7.44 9.64
CA ASP A 315 16.98 -6.98 10.28
C ASP A 315 17.10 -7.11 11.82
N VAL A 316 17.12 -5.97 12.50
CA VAL A 316 17.32 -5.92 13.96
C VAL A 316 16.11 -6.43 14.73
N VAL A 317 14.92 -6.45 14.12
CA VAL A 317 13.72 -7.04 14.73
C VAL A 317 13.84 -8.55 14.73
N GLN A 318 14.37 -9.14 13.65
CA GLN A 318 14.61 -10.57 13.57
C GLN A 318 15.69 -11.00 14.57
N LEU A 319 16.81 -10.27 14.66
CA LEU A 319 17.87 -10.55 15.64
C LEU A 319 17.38 -10.49 17.09
N LEU A 320 16.50 -9.53 17.42
CA LEU A 320 15.88 -9.43 18.73
C LEU A 320 14.85 -10.56 18.99
N ARG A 321 14.01 -10.90 18.00
CA ARG A 321 13.06 -12.04 18.09
C ARG A 321 13.80 -13.35 18.37
N GLU A 322 14.92 -13.61 17.68
CA GLU A 322 15.74 -14.80 17.91
C GLU A 322 16.43 -14.80 19.28
N ALA A 323 16.88 -13.65 19.78
CA ALA A 323 17.43 -13.53 21.12
C ALA A 323 16.38 -13.79 22.21
N ILE A 324 15.18 -13.23 22.06
CA ILE A 324 14.03 -13.51 22.93
C ILE A 324 13.70 -15.01 22.90
N GLN A 325 13.72 -15.65 21.72
CA GLN A 325 13.48 -17.09 21.59
C GLN A 325 14.56 -17.93 22.31
N ARG A 326 15.84 -17.55 22.20
CA ARG A 326 16.95 -18.20 22.95
C ARG A 326 16.79 -18.07 24.46
N GLN A 327 16.33 -16.91 24.95
CA GLN A 327 16.05 -16.68 26.37
C GLN A 327 14.68 -17.21 26.83
N GLY A 328 13.85 -17.74 25.92
CA GLY A 328 12.50 -18.23 26.19
C GLY A 328 12.36 -19.18 27.39
N PRO A 329 13.29 -20.13 27.65
CA PRO A 329 13.24 -20.99 28.83
C PRO A 329 13.38 -20.27 30.18
N LEU A 330 13.83 -19.01 30.19
CA LEU A 330 13.98 -18.18 31.39
C LEU A 330 12.79 -17.21 31.60
N LEU A 331 11.90 -17.07 30.61
CA LEU A 331 10.64 -16.35 30.81
C LEU A 331 9.75 -17.13 31.80
N PRO A 332 8.93 -16.45 32.61
CA PRO A 332 7.92 -17.11 33.44
C PRO A 332 6.98 -17.96 32.55
N GLN A 333 6.51 -19.10 33.07
CA GLN A 333 5.74 -20.05 32.26
C GLN A 333 4.48 -19.42 31.64
N GLY A 334 4.35 -19.54 30.33
CA GLY A 334 3.20 -19.05 29.57
C GLY A 334 3.32 -17.62 29.03
N TYR A 335 4.49 -16.99 29.09
CA TYR A 335 4.71 -15.65 28.53
C TYR A 335 5.30 -15.72 27.11
N SER A 336 4.75 -14.94 26.19
CA SER A 336 5.31 -14.69 24.86
C SER A 336 5.44 -13.18 24.60
N ILE A 337 6.63 -12.75 24.18
CA ILE A 337 6.92 -11.38 23.77
C ILE A 337 6.90 -11.34 22.24
N ASP A 338 6.05 -10.49 21.66
CA ASP A 338 5.97 -10.25 20.22
C ASP A 338 6.46 -8.84 19.90
N VAL A 339 7.42 -8.73 18.97
CA VAL A 339 7.99 -7.44 18.56
C VAL A 339 7.16 -6.91 17.39
N VAL A 340 6.27 -5.96 17.68
CA VAL A 340 5.24 -5.48 16.74
C VAL A 340 5.58 -4.14 16.08
N ALA A 341 6.52 -3.39 16.66
CA ALA A 341 6.94 -2.09 16.15
C ALA A 341 8.43 -1.85 16.47
N VAL A 342 9.17 -1.29 15.51
CA VAL A 342 10.48 -0.69 15.70
C VAL A 342 10.46 0.75 15.18
N VAL A 343 11.00 1.66 15.99
CA VAL A 343 10.98 3.10 15.71
C VAL A 343 12.30 3.74 16.12
N ASN A 344 12.63 4.88 15.51
CA ASN A 344 13.74 5.73 15.93
C ASN A 344 13.34 6.60 17.13
N ASP A 345 14.33 7.04 17.92
CA ASP A 345 14.16 7.93 19.08
C ASP A 345 13.40 9.21 18.73
N THR A 346 13.69 9.82 17.57
CA THR A 346 12.96 11.00 17.06
C THR A 346 11.46 10.77 16.90
N VAL A 347 11.07 9.61 16.37
CA VAL A 347 9.67 9.22 16.17
C VAL A 347 8.99 8.97 17.51
N GLY A 348 9.67 8.27 18.43
CA GLY A 348 9.19 8.09 19.80
C GLY A 348 9.00 9.43 20.53
N THR A 349 9.92 10.38 20.34
CA THR A 349 9.79 11.75 20.86
C THR A 349 8.56 12.45 20.28
N MET A 350 8.39 12.47 18.95
CA MET A 350 7.24 13.09 18.27
C MET A 350 5.90 12.52 18.75
N MET A 351 5.82 11.20 18.97
CA MET A 351 4.60 10.52 19.39
C MET A 351 4.34 10.55 20.91
N SER A 352 5.25 11.09 21.72
CA SER A 352 5.12 11.11 23.19
C SER A 352 4.26 12.25 23.74
N CYS A 353 4.09 13.34 23.00
CA CYS A 353 3.38 14.54 23.45
C CYS A 353 1.84 14.34 23.51
N ASP A 354 1.14 15.01 24.44
CA ASP A 354 -0.33 15.03 24.44
C ASP A 354 -0.81 15.68 23.13
N PRO A 355 -1.73 15.06 22.36
CA PRO A 355 -2.23 15.62 21.11
C PRO A 355 -3.10 16.88 21.30
N ARG A 356 -3.35 17.34 22.53
CA ARG A 356 -4.14 18.55 22.85
C ARG A 356 -3.23 19.65 23.41
N PRO A 357 -3.34 20.92 22.94
CA PRO A 357 -4.30 21.40 21.94
C PRO A 357 -3.92 21.04 20.49
N GLN A 358 -2.68 20.62 20.25
CA GLN A 358 -2.16 20.26 18.94
C GLN A 358 -1.12 19.13 19.06
N ALA A 359 -1.18 18.14 18.17
CA ALA A 359 -0.16 17.09 18.10
C ALA A 359 1.13 17.60 17.44
N CYS A 360 2.29 17.10 17.90
CA CYS A 360 3.57 17.44 17.30
C CYS A 360 3.74 16.83 15.91
N GLU A 361 4.17 17.65 14.95
CA GLU A 361 4.41 17.24 13.56
C GLU A 361 5.91 17.05 13.26
N ILE A 362 6.78 17.42 14.21
CA ILE A 362 8.24 17.28 14.18
C ILE A 362 8.70 16.69 15.52
N GLY A 363 9.63 15.73 15.48
CA GLY A 363 10.37 15.23 16.64
C GLY A 363 11.85 15.55 16.49
N LEU A 364 12.42 16.28 17.45
CA LEU A 364 13.82 16.67 17.52
C LEU A 364 14.50 15.97 18.71
N VAL A 365 15.64 15.33 18.48
CA VAL A 365 16.47 14.72 19.53
C VAL A 365 17.87 15.34 19.53
N VAL A 366 18.31 15.77 20.72
CA VAL A 366 19.71 16.14 21.00
C VAL A 366 20.14 15.53 22.35
N ASP A 367 20.87 14.42 22.27
CA ASP A 367 21.45 13.70 23.41
C ASP A 367 22.88 13.27 23.03
N THR A 368 23.17 11.97 22.99
CA THR A 368 24.47 11.42 22.57
C THR A 368 24.77 11.78 21.11
N GLY A 369 23.75 11.70 20.26
CA GLY A 369 23.76 12.18 18.88
C GLY A 369 22.72 13.27 18.65
N THR A 370 22.46 13.62 17.39
CA THR A 370 21.37 14.52 17.01
C THR A 370 20.68 14.07 15.73
N ASN A 371 19.35 14.12 15.74
CA ASN A 371 18.52 13.78 14.60
C ASN A 371 17.13 14.44 14.72
N ALA A 372 16.37 14.44 13.62
CA ALA A 372 14.97 14.81 13.62
C ALA A 372 14.12 13.94 12.70
N CYS A 373 12.81 13.91 12.94
CA CYS A 373 11.80 13.36 12.06
C CYS A 373 10.63 14.34 11.90
N TYR A 374 9.83 14.22 10.84
CA TYR A 374 8.61 15.00 10.67
C TYR A 374 7.55 14.27 9.83
N MET A 375 6.32 14.74 9.85
CA MET A 375 5.24 14.26 8.99
C MET A 375 5.32 14.87 7.58
N GLU A 376 5.67 14.06 6.58
CA GLU A 376 5.70 14.42 5.15
C GLU A 376 4.48 13.85 4.41
N GLU A 377 4.07 14.47 3.31
CA GLU A 377 3.05 13.93 2.41
C GLU A 377 3.60 12.70 1.67
N ALA A 378 2.88 11.57 1.71
CA ALA A 378 3.36 10.31 1.13
C ALA A 378 3.69 10.42 -0.37
N ARG A 379 2.97 11.29 -1.10
CA ARG A 379 3.23 11.62 -2.52
C ARG A 379 4.60 12.25 -2.80
N HIS A 380 5.25 12.83 -1.78
CA HIS A 380 6.60 13.37 -1.91
C HIS A 380 7.66 12.29 -1.66
N VAL A 381 7.29 11.19 -1.00
CA VAL A 381 8.17 10.07 -0.67
C VAL A 381 8.17 9.07 -1.82
N GLY A 382 9.04 9.30 -2.81
CA GLY A 382 9.16 8.46 -4.00
C GLY A 382 9.47 6.98 -3.71
N GLU A 383 9.85 6.65 -2.47
CA GLU A 383 10.06 5.28 -2.02
C GLU A 383 8.77 4.45 -1.91
N LEU A 384 7.70 5.04 -1.39
CA LEU A 384 6.49 4.32 -1.01
C LEU A 384 5.54 4.04 -2.19
N GLY A 385 5.58 4.88 -3.23
CA GLY A 385 4.65 4.79 -4.36
C GLY A 385 3.19 5.07 -3.96
N GLU A 386 2.96 5.96 -2.99
CA GLU A 386 1.63 6.26 -2.44
C GLU A 386 1.23 7.73 -2.68
N ASP A 387 0.06 7.95 -3.29
CA ASP A 387 -0.31 9.30 -3.78
C ASP A 387 -1.06 10.19 -2.78
N GLN A 388 -1.49 9.68 -1.62
CA GLN A 388 -2.20 10.44 -0.58
C GLN A 388 -2.03 9.84 0.82
N GLY A 389 -2.13 10.70 1.83
CA GLY A 389 -1.83 10.39 3.22
C GLY A 389 -0.47 10.95 3.62
N ARG A 390 -0.13 10.86 4.90
CA ARG A 390 1.14 11.32 5.44
C ARG A 390 1.96 10.15 5.97
N VAL A 391 3.26 10.33 6.07
CA VAL A 391 4.18 9.38 6.68
C VAL A 391 5.24 10.15 7.46
N CYS A 392 5.61 9.66 8.63
CA CYS A 392 6.74 10.20 9.34
C CYS A 392 8.04 9.80 8.61
N VAL A 393 8.84 10.78 8.24
CA VAL A 393 10.15 10.60 7.61
C VAL A 393 11.23 10.95 8.62
N ASN A 394 12.17 10.04 8.80
CA ASN A 394 13.36 10.21 9.62
C ASN A 394 14.45 10.86 8.76
N VAL A 395 14.86 12.09 9.13
CA VAL A 395 15.71 12.92 8.27
C VAL A 395 17.12 12.32 8.13
N GLN A 396 17.68 11.79 9.23
CA GLN A 396 19.08 11.35 9.31
C GLN A 396 20.05 12.46 8.89
N TRP A 397 19.90 13.65 9.47
CA TRP A 397 20.75 14.80 9.15
C TRP A 397 22.19 14.68 9.66
N GLY A 398 22.51 13.64 10.45
CA GLY A 398 23.82 13.49 11.07
C GLY A 398 24.96 13.42 10.05
N SER A 399 24.72 12.78 8.91
CA SER A 399 25.65 12.66 7.77
C SER A 399 25.73 13.91 6.89
N PHE A 400 24.97 14.98 7.18
CA PHE A 400 25.03 16.21 6.38
C PHE A 400 26.45 16.76 6.35
N GLY A 401 26.93 17.14 5.15
CA GLY A 401 28.28 17.68 4.96
C GLY A 401 29.42 16.67 5.00
N ASP A 402 29.14 15.37 5.02
CA ASP A 402 30.14 14.33 4.73
C ASP A 402 30.80 14.55 3.35
N SER A 403 30.07 15.16 2.41
CA SER A 403 30.51 15.63 1.08
C SER A 403 31.24 16.99 1.05
N GLY A 404 31.49 17.64 2.19
CA GLY A 404 32.20 18.93 2.29
C GLY A 404 31.30 20.16 2.49
N ALA A 405 29.97 20.03 2.51
CA ALA A 405 29.04 21.16 2.65
C ALA A 405 29.17 21.97 3.97
N LEU A 406 29.95 21.48 4.94
CA LEU A 406 30.20 22.11 6.24
C LEU A 406 31.56 22.82 6.35
N GLU A 407 32.40 22.79 5.31
CA GLU A 407 33.70 23.48 5.29
C GLU A 407 33.66 24.94 5.80
N PRO A 408 32.63 25.77 5.51
CA PRO A 408 32.57 27.15 6.00
C PRO A 408 32.44 27.32 7.52
N VAL A 409 32.07 26.27 8.26
CA VAL A 409 31.85 26.32 9.72
C VAL A 409 32.70 25.30 10.51
N GLN A 410 33.51 24.50 9.81
CA GLN A 410 34.43 23.55 10.41
C GLN A 410 35.68 24.25 10.93
N THR A 411 36.07 23.89 12.15
CA THR A 411 37.31 24.31 12.78
C THR A 411 38.38 23.21 12.68
N PRO A 412 39.67 23.52 12.91
CA PRO A 412 40.72 22.49 13.02
C PRO A 412 40.44 21.45 14.10
N PHE A 413 39.66 21.81 15.14
CA PHE A 413 39.27 20.90 16.22
C PHE A 413 38.23 19.88 15.75
N ASP A 414 37.27 20.28 14.90
CA ASP A 414 36.28 19.36 14.33
C ASP A 414 36.93 18.34 13.39
N LEU A 415 37.94 18.77 12.61
CA LEU A 415 38.71 17.88 11.73
C LEU A 415 39.58 16.88 12.52
N LEU A 416 40.11 17.29 13.68
CA LEU A 416 40.85 16.40 14.57
C LEU A 416 39.91 15.38 15.23
N LEU A 417 38.76 15.83 15.74
CA LEU A 417 37.73 14.96 16.32
C LEU A 417 37.17 13.97 15.29
N ASP A 418 36.89 14.41 14.05
CA ASP A 418 36.45 13.52 12.97
C ASP A 418 37.50 12.42 12.72
N ARG A 419 38.78 12.78 12.67
CA ARG A 419 39.89 11.85 12.44
C ARG A 419 40.11 10.84 13.58
N GLU A 420 39.88 11.24 14.83
CA GLU A 420 40.08 10.38 16.02
C GLU A 420 38.82 9.59 16.40
N SER A 421 37.66 9.91 15.82
CA SER A 421 36.41 9.17 16.01
C SER A 421 36.43 7.74 15.43
N LEU A 422 35.49 6.90 15.87
CA LEU A 422 35.32 5.52 15.36
C LEU A 422 34.94 5.47 13.87
N ASN A 423 34.36 6.54 13.32
CA ASN A 423 33.81 6.60 11.97
C ASN A 423 34.29 7.84 11.18
N PRO A 424 35.61 8.00 10.89
CA PRO A 424 36.15 9.20 10.27
C PRO A 424 35.55 9.50 8.89
N GLY A 425 35.26 10.78 8.64
CA GLY A 425 34.69 11.24 7.38
C GLY A 425 33.17 11.05 7.25
N THR A 426 32.51 10.50 8.28
CA THR A 426 31.05 10.31 8.32
C THR A 426 30.42 11.00 9.53
N GLN A 427 29.11 11.26 9.50
CA GLN A 427 28.36 11.87 10.60
C GLN A 427 28.90 13.27 11.01
N ARG A 428 29.42 14.06 10.06
CA ARG A 428 30.12 15.33 10.37
C ARG A 428 29.23 16.41 10.97
N PHE A 429 27.95 16.48 10.60
CA PHE A 429 27.01 17.38 11.24
C PHE A 429 26.73 16.95 12.69
N GLU A 430 26.53 15.65 12.92
CA GLU A 430 26.33 15.10 14.26
C GLU A 430 27.53 15.38 15.18
N LYS A 431 28.75 15.26 14.67
CA LYS A 431 30.00 15.53 15.41
C LYS A 431 30.16 16.97 15.90
N MET A 432 29.44 17.94 15.31
CA MET A 432 29.47 19.34 15.76
C MET A 432 28.33 19.72 16.71
N VAL A 433 27.39 18.79 16.99
CA VAL A 433 26.14 19.08 17.72
C VAL A 433 25.82 18.05 18.83
N GLY A 434 26.10 16.76 18.62
CA GLY A 434 25.78 15.67 19.54
C GLY A 434 26.69 15.62 20.77
N GLY A 435 26.11 15.31 21.92
CA GLY A 435 26.76 15.34 23.24
C GLY A 435 27.97 14.43 23.40
N LEU A 436 28.03 13.32 22.65
CA LEU A 436 29.20 12.45 22.62
C LEU A 436 30.47 13.20 22.18
N TYR A 437 30.31 14.24 21.37
CA TYR A 437 31.40 14.93 20.69
C TYR A 437 31.68 16.33 21.28
N LEU A 438 30.66 17.02 21.80
CA LEU A 438 30.85 18.40 22.32
C LEU A 438 31.87 18.48 23.47
N GLY A 439 31.84 17.53 24.41
CA GLY A 439 32.80 17.49 25.52
C GLY A 439 34.23 17.21 25.07
N GLU A 440 34.40 16.27 24.13
CA GLU A 440 35.69 15.95 23.51
C GLU A 440 36.24 17.13 22.69
N LEU A 441 35.38 17.81 21.94
CA LEU A 441 35.75 19.02 21.18
C LEU A 441 36.26 20.13 22.11
N ILE A 442 35.60 20.33 23.27
CA ILE A 442 36.06 21.24 24.31
C ILE A 442 37.42 20.79 24.86
N ARG A 443 37.61 19.49 25.17
CA ARG A 443 38.90 18.93 25.63
C ARG A 443 40.04 19.25 24.65
N LEU A 444 39.83 19.07 23.35
CA LEU A 444 40.82 19.40 22.31
C LEU A 444 41.16 20.90 22.27
N VAL A 445 40.17 21.78 22.46
CA VAL A 445 40.38 23.23 22.60
C VAL A 445 41.20 23.55 23.85
N LEU A 446 40.90 22.92 25.00
CA LEU A 446 41.65 23.13 26.25
C LEU A 446 43.12 22.70 26.11
N ILE A 447 43.38 21.56 25.46
CA ILE A 447 44.75 21.09 25.17
C ILE A 447 45.50 22.07 24.26
N HIS A 448 44.85 22.59 23.22
CA HIS A 448 45.46 23.57 22.33
C HIS A 448 45.82 24.87 23.05
N LEU A 449 44.89 25.44 23.83
CA LEU A 449 45.11 26.67 24.59
C LEU A 449 46.18 26.49 25.69
N ALA A 450 46.23 25.31 26.34
CA ALA A 450 47.33 24.95 27.23
C ALA A 450 48.66 24.85 26.46
N GLY A 451 48.69 24.20 25.29
CA GLY A 451 49.88 24.13 24.43
C GLY A 451 50.42 25.50 24.01
N GLN A 452 49.55 26.51 23.86
CA GLN A 452 49.92 27.91 23.59
C GLN A 452 50.26 28.73 24.86
N ARG A 453 50.21 28.13 26.06
CA ARG A 453 50.32 28.79 27.38
C ARG A 453 49.25 29.86 27.66
N ALA A 454 48.12 29.80 26.95
CA ALA A 454 46.97 30.67 27.15
C ALA A 454 46.08 30.21 28.32
N LEU A 455 46.07 28.91 28.63
CA LEU A 455 45.46 28.32 29.81
C LEU A 455 46.49 27.61 30.70
N PHE A 456 46.21 27.58 32.00
CA PHE A 456 46.90 26.79 33.04
C PHE A 456 48.44 27.03 33.11
N ASP A 457 48.92 28.21 32.74
CA ASP A 457 50.34 28.54 32.53
C ASP A 457 51.10 27.57 31.58
N GLY A 458 50.35 26.85 30.75
CA GLY A 458 50.86 25.79 29.86
C GLY A 458 50.98 24.40 30.48
N ALA A 459 50.46 24.20 31.68
CA ALA A 459 50.35 22.88 32.29
C ALA A 459 49.33 22.00 31.56
N THR A 460 49.66 20.71 31.44
CA THR A 460 48.74 19.65 31.01
C THR A 460 48.82 18.50 32.00
N SER A 461 47.85 17.59 31.96
CA SER A 461 47.81 16.40 32.83
C SER A 461 47.52 15.14 32.01
N PRO A 462 47.89 13.94 32.49
CA PRO A 462 47.52 12.68 31.84
C PRO A 462 46.00 12.52 31.68
N ALA A 463 45.22 13.00 32.66
CA ALA A 463 43.76 12.97 32.60
C ALA A 463 43.21 13.88 31.49
N LEU A 464 43.68 15.14 31.37
CA LEU A 464 43.27 16.03 30.29
C LEU A 464 43.63 15.45 28.91
N LEU A 465 44.82 14.83 28.78
CA LEU A 465 45.28 14.20 27.54
C LEU A 465 44.53 12.90 27.19
N THR A 466 43.79 12.31 28.13
CA THR A 466 42.96 11.11 27.88
C THR A 466 41.69 11.49 27.13
N HIS A 467 41.40 10.79 26.01
CA HIS A 467 40.18 10.99 25.22
C HIS A 467 38.91 10.73 26.06
N GLY A 468 37.89 11.57 25.92
CA GLY A 468 36.62 11.46 26.65
C GLY A 468 36.68 11.89 28.12
N SER A 469 37.79 12.47 28.59
CA SER A 469 37.92 12.92 30.01
C SER A 469 37.05 14.12 30.39
N VAL A 470 36.47 14.81 29.40
CA VAL A 470 35.51 15.91 29.59
C VAL A 470 34.15 15.46 29.03
N PRO A 471 33.32 14.77 29.83
CA PRO A 471 31.97 14.38 29.42
C PRO A 471 31.02 15.61 29.37
N ILE A 472 29.92 15.49 28.62
CA ILE A 472 28.95 16.58 28.39
C ILE A 472 28.28 17.06 29.70
N GLU A 473 28.12 16.16 30.66
CA GLU A 473 27.59 16.44 32.00
C GLU A 473 28.44 17.49 32.74
N HIS A 474 29.77 17.38 32.65
CA HIS A 474 30.68 18.40 33.22
C HIS A 474 30.55 19.75 32.51
N VAL A 475 30.34 19.75 31.18
CA VAL A 475 30.15 20.98 30.39
C VAL A 475 28.85 21.68 30.81
N MET A 476 27.77 20.93 31.01
CA MET A 476 26.49 21.43 31.50
C MET A 476 26.62 22.05 32.90
N GLU A 477 27.36 21.41 33.81
CA GLU A 477 27.67 21.97 35.14
C GLU A 477 28.51 23.26 35.07
N ILE A 478 29.48 23.34 34.14
CA ILE A 478 30.32 24.51 33.91
C ILE A 478 29.52 25.69 33.36
N GLU A 479 28.49 25.42 32.56
CA GLU A 479 27.59 26.45 32.02
C GLU A 479 26.48 26.91 32.97
N ASP A 480 26.39 26.35 34.18
CA ASP A 480 25.40 26.79 35.17
C ASP A 480 25.55 28.29 35.48
N PRO A 481 24.48 29.09 35.36
CA PRO A 481 24.54 30.54 35.59
C PRO A 481 24.95 30.97 37.00
N SER A 482 24.79 30.09 38.00
CA SER A 482 24.98 30.40 39.42
C SER A 482 26.27 29.82 40.02
N GLN A 483 26.64 28.60 39.63
CA GLN A 483 27.76 27.82 40.17
C GLN A 483 28.85 27.52 39.14
N GLY A 484 28.64 27.82 37.85
CA GLY A 484 29.48 27.30 36.75
C GLY A 484 30.98 27.56 36.87
N ARG A 485 31.39 28.69 37.49
CA ARG A 485 32.82 28.95 37.76
C ARG A 485 33.42 28.05 38.84
N ALA A 486 32.66 27.76 39.90
CA ALA A 486 33.07 26.83 40.96
C ALA A 486 33.06 25.38 40.43
N ARG A 487 32.10 25.04 39.56
CA ARG A 487 32.07 23.75 38.84
C ARG A 487 33.26 23.60 37.90
N ALA A 488 33.61 24.62 37.11
CA ALA A 488 34.81 24.64 36.30
C ALA A 488 36.07 24.40 37.14
N GLN A 489 36.21 25.09 38.28
CA GLN A 489 37.34 24.88 39.18
C GLN A 489 37.40 23.42 39.68
N ALA A 490 36.28 22.84 40.13
CA ALA A 490 36.22 21.47 40.63
C ALA A 490 36.53 20.42 39.54
N VAL A 491 35.95 20.55 38.34
CA VAL A 491 36.18 19.66 37.20
C VAL A 491 37.64 19.70 36.76
N LEU A 492 38.22 20.89 36.60
CA LEU A 492 39.61 21.08 36.20
C LEU A 492 40.60 20.55 37.26
N GLN A 493 40.28 20.71 38.55
CA GLN A 493 41.05 20.09 39.64
C GLN A 493 40.93 18.55 39.64
N GLY A 494 39.75 18.01 39.32
CA GLY A 494 39.55 16.56 39.10
C GLY A 494 40.37 15.99 37.95
N LEU A 495 40.63 16.81 36.92
CA LEU A 495 41.58 16.51 35.84
C LEU A 495 43.05 16.68 36.24
N GLY A 496 43.37 16.96 37.51
CA GLY A 496 44.74 17.13 38.00
C GLY A 496 45.42 18.44 37.54
N LEU A 497 44.64 19.47 37.19
CA LEU A 497 45.12 20.81 36.89
C LEU A 497 44.99 21.72 38.12
N ASN A 498 45.72 22.83 38.16
CA ASN A 498 45.58 23.85 39.18
C ASN A 498 45.12 25.18 38.55
N PRO A 499 43.83 25.33 38.21
CA PRO A 499 43.31 26.46 37.44
C PRO A 499 43.25 27.74 38.28
N SER A 500 43.58 28.87 37.66
CA SER A 500 43.26 30.19 38.22
C SER A 500 41.77 30.52 38.04
N SER A 501 41.28 31.55 38.75
CA SER A 501 39.94 32.10 38.53
C SER A 501 39.72 32.59 37.09
N GLN A 502 40.80 33.00 36.40
CA GLN A 502 40.74 33.46 35.02
C GLN A 502 40.64 32.28 34.04
N ASP A 503 41.36 31.18 34.29
CA ASP A 503 41.20 29.92 33.55
C ASP A 503 39.77 29.42 33.65
N CYS A 504 39.19 29.39 34.86
CA CYS A 504 37.81 28.94 35.08
C CYS A 504 36.80 29.78 34.28
N GLN A 505 37.02 31.09 34.16
CA GLN A 505 36.20 31.97 33.33
C GLN A 505 36.39 31.70 31.83
N TRP A 506 37.62 31.50 31.36
CA TRP A 506 37.89 31.22 29.95
C TRP A 506 37.38 29.83 29.53
N VAL A 507 37.52 28.81 30.37
CA VAL A 507 36.93 27.48 30.15
C VAL A 507 35.41 27.57 30.05
N GLN A 508 34.74 28.32 30.94
CA GLN A 508 33.29 28.58 30.86
C GLN A 508 32.90 29.31 29.56
N GLN A 509 33.75 30.21 29.04
CA GLN A 509 33.53 30.86 27.74
C GLN A 509 33.72 29.90 26.55
N VAL A 510 34.71 28.98 26.61
CA VAL A 510 34.94 27.94 25.60
C VAL A 510 33.74 26.99 25.52
N CYS A 511 33.27 26.46 26.65
CA CYS A 511 32.04 25.67 26.72
C CYS A 511 30.89 26.42 26.04
N GLY A 512 30.63 27.65 26.49
CA GLY A 512 29.55 28.48 25.96
C GLY A 512 29.62 28.75 24.46
N ALA A 513 30.81 28.92 23.89
CA ALA A 513 30.97 29.14 22.46
C ALA A 513 30.70 27.85 21.65
N VAL A 514 31.21 26.70 22.11
CA VAL A 514 31.00 25.40 21.47
C VAL A 514 29.52 25.00 21.52
N CYS A 515 28.88 25.10 22.69
CA CYS A 515 27.48 24.74 22.86
C CYS A 515 26.52 25.74 22.18
N ALA A 516 26.85 27.04 22.13
CA ALA A 516 26.10 28.01 21.35
C ALA A 516 26.19 27.74 19.83
N ARG A 517 27.36 27.31 19.33
CA ARG A 517 27.51 26.86 17.93
C ARG A 517 26.60 25.67 17.65
N ALA A 518 26.65 24.64 18.49
CA ALA A 518 25.83 23.44 18.37
C ALA A 518 24.33 23.77 18.31
N ALA A 519 23.84 24.61 19.23
CA ALA A 519 22.43 25.04 19.24
C ALA A 519 22.04 25.84 17.99
N ARG A 520 22.93 26.71 17.47
CA ARG A 520 22.71 27.49 16.24
C ARG A 520 22.67 26.60 14.99
N LEU A 521 23.58 25.63 14.87
CA LEU A 521 23.59 24.65 13.78
C LEU A 521 22.32 23.78 13.81
N CYS A 522 21.93 23.30 14.99
CA CYS A 522 20.69 22.55 15.18
C CYS A 522 19.43 23.38 14.80
N ALA A 523 19.43 24.69 15.07
CA ALA A 523 18.36 25.58 14.64
C ALA A 523 18.27 25.70 13.11
N ALA A 524 19.39 25.87 12.41
CA ALA A 524 19.41 25.94 10.95
C ALA A 524 18.87 24.65 10.29
N ALA A 525 19.21 23.48 10.87
CA ALA A 525 18.70 22.20 10.41
C ALA A 525 17.19 22.03 10.68
N LEU A 526 16.71 22.43 11.88
CA LEU A 526 15.27 22.44 12.18
C LEU A 526 14.49 23.39 11.26
N VAL A 527 15.04 24.56 10.92
CA VAL A 527 14.40 25.53 10.02
C VAL A 527 14.29 25.01 8.58
N ALA A 528 15.21 24.13 8.13
CA ALA A 528 15.02 23.41 6.87
C ALA A 528 13.79 22.50 6.90
N ILE A 529 13.52 21.83 8.02
CA ILE A 529 12.30 21.02 8.22
C ILE A 529 11.06 21.92 8.29
N LEU A 530 11.10 23.03 9.02
CA LEU A 530 9.98 23.97 9.12
C LEU A 530 9.58 24.50 7.73
N ALA A 531 10.54 24.99 6.95
CA ALA A 531 10.29 25.46 5.58
C ALA A 531 9.68 24.38 4.67
N ARG A 532 10.04 23.11 4.89
CA ARG A 532 9.47 21.96 4.17
C ARG A 532 8.03 21.67 4.61
N VAL A 533 7.76 21.64 5.91
CA VAL A 533 6.42 21.43 6.49
C VAL A 533 5.45 22.55 6.10
N GLU A 534 5.91 23.79 6.02
CA GLU A 534 5.12 24.95 5.58
C GLU A 534 4.76 24.91 4.09
N HIS A 535 5.58 24.24 3.26
CA HIS A 535 5.29 24.04 1.84
C HIS A 535 4.17 23.00 1.59
N ASN A 536 3.80 22.19 2.60
CA ASN A 536 2.81 21.13 2.46
C ASN A 536 1.37 21.67 2.46
N GLN A 537 0.80 21.74 1.25
CA GLN A 537 -0.49 22.37 0.92
C GLN A 537 -1.74 21.79 1.60
N GLU A 538 -1.63 20.68 2.35
CA GLU A 538 -2.76 20.00 3.02
C GLU A 538 -2.85 20.30 4.53
N ARG A 539 -1.97 21.14 5.08
CA ARG A 539 -2.04 21.55 6.49
C ARG A 539 -3.27 22.40 6.78
N SER A 540 -3.99 22.04 7.83
CA SER A 540 -5.23 22.70 8.27
C SER A 540 -5.09 23.50 9.59
N GLN A 541 -3.86 23.64 10.12
CA GLN A 541 -3.59 24.23 11.44
C GLN A 541 -2.61 25.40 11.35
N PRO A 542 -2.79 26.48 12.14
CA PRO A 542 -2.07 27.75 11.97
C PRO A 542 -0.68 27.84 12.64
N GLY A 543 -0.17 26.78 13.26
CA GLY A 543 1.16 26.75 13.90
C GLY A 543 1.80 25.35 13.86
N ILE A 544 3.08 25.24 14.23
CA ILE A 544 3.86 23.98 14.21
C ILE A 544 4.32 23.64 15.64
N ALA A 545 3.95 22.45 16.12
CA ALA A 545 4.45 21.91 17.38
C ALA A 545 5.65 20.96 17.14
N VAL A 546 6.77 21.26 17.80
CA VAL A 546 8.04 20.51 17.76
C VAL A 546 8.24 19.81 19.10
N ALA A 547 8.19 18.47 19.09
CA ALA A 547 8.56 17.68 20.26
C ALA A 547 10.09 17.68 20.42
N THR A 548 10.60 18.04 21.59
CA THR A 548 12.04 18.00 21.88
C THR A 548 12.34 16.93 22.92
N GLY A 549 13.34 16.09 22.65
CA GLY A 549 13.84 15.10 23.59
C GLY A 549 15.36 15.05 23.65
N GLY A 550 15.87 14.43 24.69
CA GLY A 550 17.30 14.22 24.91
C GLY A 550 17.90 15.21 25.91
N ARG A 551 18.89 14.73 26.65
CA ARG A 551 19.45 15.40 27.84
C ARG A 551 19.97 16.81 27.56
N ILE A 552 20.48 17.10 26.36
CA ILE A 552 20.96 18.45 26.01
C ILE A 552 19.79 19.42 25.83
N CYS A 553 18.74 19.02 25.11
CA CYS A 553 17.54 19.85 24.95
C CYS A 553 16.80 20.09 26.28
N GLU A 554 16.76 19.07 27.15
CA GLU A 554 15.98 19.09 28.39
C GLU A 554 16.71 19.75 29.57
N GLN A 555 18.03 19.53 29.71
CA GLN A 555 18.77 19.85 30.94
C GLN A 555 19.89 20.89 30.75
N HIS A 556 20.34 21.19 29.52
CA HIS A 556 21.44 22.13 29.32
C HIS A 556 20.97 23.59 29.52
N PRO A 557 21.55 24.38 30.46
CA PRO A 557 20.98 25.65 30.93
C PRO A 557 20.64 26.70 29.86
N ARG A 558 21.34 26.67 28.72
CA ARG A 558 21.20 27.66 27.63
C ARG A 558 20.84 27.10 26.26
N PHE A 559 20.85 25.77 26.06
CA PHE A 559 20.81 25.19 24.70
C PHE A 559 19.45 25.44 24.03
N SER A 560 18.37 25.06 24.72
CA SER A 560 16.99 25.27 24.26
C SER A 560 16.68 26.75 23.99
N THR A 561 17.16 27.67 24.84
CA THR A 561 16.99 29.12 24.64
C THR A 561 17.70 29.62 23.38
N ILE A 562 18.95 29.20 23.13
CA ILE A 562 19.71 29.61 21.93
C ILE A 562 19.09 28.99 20.67
N LEU A 563 18.65 27.74 20.74
CA LEU A 563 17.92 27.05 19.67
C LEU A 563 16.67 27.86 19.28
N GLN A 564 15.78 28.15 20.24
CA GLN A 564 14.54 28.90 20.02
C GLN A 564 14.79 30.31 19.47
N GLN A 565 15.76 31.05 20.03
CA GLN A 565 16.14 32.37 19.56
C GLN A 565 16.67 32.34 18.12
N THR A 566 17.44 31.31 17.76
CA THR A 566 18.01 31.17 16.42
C THR A 566 16.97 30.70 15.39
N VAL A 567 16.03 29.83 15.79
CA VAL A 567 14.87 29.48 14.94
C VAL A 567 14.05 30.73 14.64
N LYS A 568 13.73 31.54 15.66
CA LYS A 568 13.00 32.81 15.48
C LYS A 568 13.74 33.86 14.64
N LEU A 569 15.08 33.82 14.61
CA LEU A 569 15.91 34.66 13.76
C LEU A 569 15.82 34.24 12.28
N LEU A 570 15.93 32.93 12.01
CA LEU A 570 15.98 32.38 10.65
C LEU A 570 14.60 32.18 10.01
N ALA A 571 13.55 32.02 10.83
CA ALA A 571 12.17 31.81 10.43
C ALA A 571 11.23 32.70 11.27
N PRO A 572 11.23 34.03 11.04
CA PRO A 572 10.46 34.97 11.85
C PRO A 572 8.94 34.90 11.63
N ASP A 573 8.50 34.39 10.48
CA ASP A 573 7.10 34.27 10.08
C ASP A 573 6.45 32.93 10.53
N SER A 574 7.25 31.98 11.03
CA SER A 574 6.81 30.65 11.47
C SER A 574 6.32 30.68 12.92
N ASP A 575 5.05 30.32 13.16
CA ASP A 575 4.53 30.10 14.52
C ASP A 575 4.93 28.71 15.04
N VAL A 576 5.97 28.65 15.89
CA VAL A 576 6.59 27.41 16.35
C VAL A 576 6.52 27.28 17.88
N THR A 577 5.90 26.20 18.35
CA THR A 577 5.83 25.84 19.77
C THR A 577 6.73 24.63 20.05
N PHE A 578 7.61 24.75 21.06
CA PHE A 578 8.47 23.66 21.50
C PHE A 578 7.85 22.94 22.70
N VAL A 579 7.71 21.62 22.62
CA VAL A 579 7.06 20.77 23.63
C VAL A 579 8.07 19.72 24.12
N PRO A 580 8.46 19.72 25.41
CA PRO A 580 9.38 18.71 25.93
C PRO A 580 8.70 17.33 26.02
N SER A 581 9.46 16.27 25.72
CA SER A 581 9.03 14.87 25.92
C SER A 581 9.13 14.50 27.40
N GLU A 582 8.03 14.61 28.14
CA GLU A 582 8.01 14.49 29.61
C GLU A 582 8.47 13.13 30.16
N ASP A 583 8.46 12.05 29.36
CA ASP A 583 8.86 10.71 29.78
C ASP A 583 10.09 10.14 29.02
N GLY A 584 10.67 10.95 28.13
CA GLY A 584 11.82 10.59 27.31
C GLY A 584 11.49 9.47 26.32
N ARG A 585 10.65 9.78 25.33
CA ARG A 585 10.23 8.95 24.15
C ARG A 585 9.45 7.64 24.39
N GLY A 586 9.50 7.01 25.56
CA GLY A 586 8.91 5.69 25.83
C GLY A 586 7.40 5.55 25.54
N ARG A 587 6.57 6.52 25.96
CA ARG A 587 5.12 6.56 25.66
C ARG A 587 4.85 6.63 24.17
N GLY A 588 5.64 7.39 23.41
CA GLY A 588 5.45 7.52 21.97
C GLY A 588 5.73 6.21 21.23
N VAL A 589 6.73 5.45 21.69
CA VAL A 589 6.98 4.08 21.21
C VAL A 589 5.76 3.19 21.50
N ALA A 590 5.20 3.24 22.71
CA ALA A 590 3.99 2.50 23.07
C ALA A 590 2.76 2.92 22.25
N VAL A 591 2.64 4.20 21.87
CA VAL A 591 1.57 4.70 20.99
C VAL A 591 1.69 4.08 19.59
N VAL A 592 2.89 4.07 18.98
CA VAL A 592 3.12 3.39 17.69
C VAL A 592 2.86 1.89 17.81
N THR A 593 3.30 1.27 18.91
CA THR A 593 3.07 -0.15 19.23
C THR A 593 1.58 -0.49 19.29
N ALA A 594 0.77 0.37 19.91
CA ALA A 594 -0.69 0.22 19.98
C ALA A 594 -1.35 0.31 18.59
N VAL A 595 -0.91 1.26 17.75
CA VAL A 595 -1.42 1.41 16.38
C VAL A 595 -1.04 0.21 15.50
N ALA A 596 0.22 -0.23 15.53
CA ALA A 596 0.70 -1.41 14.82
C ALA A 596 -0.11 -2.67 15.21
N SER A 597 -0.29 -2.87 16.52
CA SER A 597 -1.07 -3.98 17.08
C SER A 597 -2.53 -3.97 16.63
N ARG A 598 -3.16 -2.79 16.62
CA ARG A 598 -4.53 -2.60 16.12
C ARG A 598 -4.64 -2.92 14.63
N LEU A 599 -3.69 -2.47 13.81
CA LEU A 599 -3.68 -2.75 12.37
C LEU A 599 -3.46 -4.25 12.08
N ALA A 600 -2.59 -4.93 12.83
CA ALA A 600 -2.41 -6.38 12.74
C ALA A 600 -3.69 -7.15 13.12
N LEU A 601 -4.39 -6.72 14.18
CA LEU A 601 -5.69 -7.28 14.55
C LEU A 601 -6.75 -7.05 13.47
N HIS A 602 -6.83 -5.84 12.91
CA HIS A 602 -7.76 -5.51 11.82
C HIS A 602 -7.51 -6.38 10.58
N ARG A 603 -6.23 -6.57 10.20
CA ARG A 603 -5.85 -7.45 9.09
C ARG A 603 -6.28 -8.90 9.33
N ARG A 604 -6.02 -9.42 10.53
CA ARG A 604 -6.43 -10.77 10.93
C ARG A 604 -7.95 -10.94 10.89
N GLN A 605 -8.71 -9.99 11.43
CA GLN A 605 -10.18 -10.02 11.43
C GLN A 605 -10.76 -9.96 10.00
N LEU A 606 -10.15 -9.18 9.10
CA LEU A 606 -10.49 -9.18 7.68
C LEU A 606 -10.24 -10.55 7.05
N GLU A 607 -9.07 -11.15 7.29
CA GLU A 607 -8.71 -12.45 6.71
C GLU A 607 -9.56 -13.61 7.26
N GLU A 608 -9.84 -13.65 8.56
CA GLU A 608 -10.78 -14.61 9.17
C GLU A 608 -12.20 -14.43 8.62
N THR A 609 -12.64 -13.20 8.37
CA THR A 609 -13.96 -12.89 7.77
C THR A 609 -14.05 -13.31 6.30
N LEU A 610 -12.96 -13.17 5.54
CA LEU A 610 -12.91 -13.48 4.10
C LEU A 610 -12.53 -14.93 3.79
N ALA A 611 -11.93 -15.67 4.73
CA ALA A 611 -11.52 -17.06 4.53
C ALA A 611 -12.66 -17.99 4.01
N PRO A 612 -13.91 -17.92 4.51
CA PRO A 612 -15.02 -18.74 4.00
C PRO A 612 -15.39 -18.50 2.52
N PHE A 613 -14.97 -17.37 1.93
CA PHE A 613 -15.22 -17.09 0.51
C PHE A 613 -14.16 -17.72 -0.42
N ARG A 614 -12.98 -18.08 0.11
CA ARG A 614 -11.84 -18.58 -0.66
C ARG A 614 -11.96 -20.08 -0.93
N LEU A 615 -12.78 -20.45 -1.90
CA LEU A 615 -13.00 -21.84 -2.29
C LEU A 615 -11.74 -22.45 -2.95
N ASN A 616 -11.33 -23.60 -2.45
CA ASN A 616 -10.22 -24.37 -3.01
C ASN A 616 -10.67 -25.28 -4.18
N SER A 617 -9.71 -25.81 -4.95
CA SER A 617 -10.01 -26.65 -6.12
C SER A 617 -10.79 -27.94 -5.79
N GLN A 618 -10.67 -28.50 -4.58
CA GLN A 618 -11.43 -29.68 -4.17
C GLN A 618 -12.91 -29.33 -3.90
N GLN A 619 -13.18 -28.21 -3.24
CA GLN A 619 -14.54 -27.70 -3.02
C GLN A 619 -15.23 -27.40 -4.36
N LEU A 620 -14.54 -26.74 -5.29
CA LEU A 620 -15.08 -26.47 -6.63
C LEU A 620 -15.30 -27.76 -7.44
N LYS A 621 -14.43 -28.78 -7.28
CA LYS A 621 -14.63 -30.10 -7.89
C LYS A 621 -15.83 -30.85 -7.30
N ALA A 622 -16.08 -30.72 -6.00
CA ALA A 622 -17.27 -31.28 -5.36
C ALA A 622 -18.56 -30.62 -5.88
N VAL A 623 -18.58 -29.29 -6.04
CA VAL A 623 -19.68 -28.55 -6.69
C VAL A 623 -19.95 -29.06 -8.10
N GLN A 624 -18.91 -29.28 -8.91
CA GLN A 624 -19.03 -29.84 -10.25
C GLN A 624 -19.72 -31.21 -10.23
N VAL A 625 -19.24 -32.14 -9.39
CA VAL A 625 -19.78 -33.51 -9.33
C VAL A 625 -21.23 -33.52 -8.84
N GLN A 626 -21.54 -32.78 -7.77
CA GLN A 626 -22.91 -32.66 -7.25
C GLN A 626 -23.88 -32.03 -8.26
N MET A 627 -23.41 -31.07 -9.07
CA MET A 627 -24.18 -30.50 -10.18
C MET A 627 -24.48 -31.58 -11.24
N GLN A 628 -23.49 -32.38 -11.66
CA GLN A 628 -23.70 -33.48 -12.62
C GLN A 628 -24.70 -34.52 -12.10
N GLU A 629 -24.61 -34.91 -10.82
CA GLU A 629 -25.57 -35.82 -10.18
C GLU A 629 -26.99 -35.24 -10.14
N ALA A 630 -27.13 -33.95 -9.81
CA ALA A 630 -28.41 -33.25 -9.84
C ALA A 630 -28.99 -33.15 -11.27
N MET A 631 -28.14 -32.98 -12.29
CA MET A 631 -28.55 -32.94 -13.70
C MET A 631 -29.12 -34.29 -14.14
N VAL A 632 -28.43 -35.40 -13.80
CA VAL A 632 -28.88 -36.76 -14.12
C VAL A 632 -30.22 -37.07 -13.43
N ARG A 633 -30.38 -36.72 -12.15
CA ARG A 633 -31.65 -36.90 -11.44
C ARG A 633 -32.80 -36.10 -12.08
N GLY A 634 -32.56 -34.82 -12.38
CA GLY A 634 -33.57 -33.93 -12.98
C GLY A 634 -34.04 -34.42 -14.35
N LEU A 635 -33.11 -34.82 -15.23
CA LEU A 635 -33.41 -35.37 -16.56
C LEU A 635 -34.24 -36.67 -16.52
N ARG A 636 -34.10 -37.46 -15.45
CA ARG A 636 -34.88 -38.68 -15.22
C ARG A 636 -36.25 -38.42 -14.59
N GLY A 637 -36.56 -37.19 -14.17
CA GLY A 637 -37.76 -36.86 -13.41
C GLY A 637 -37.70 -37.31 -11.94
N GLU A 638 -36.51 -37.62 -11.44
CA GLU A 638 -36.28 -37.90 -10.02
C GLU A 638 -36.27 -36.60 -9.20
N ALA A 639 -36.39 -36.71 -7.86
CA ALA A 639 -36.29 -35.55 -6.98
C ALA A 639 -34.88 -34.92 -7.07
N SER A 640 -34.81 -33.71 -7.63
CA SER A 640 -33.59 -32.93 -7.82
C SER A 640 -33.84 -31.43 -7.55
N SER A 641 -32.80 -30.70 -7.15
CA SER A 641 -32.80 -29.24 -7.12
C SER A 641 -32.67 -28.60 -8.50
N LEU A 642 -32.35 -29.39 -9.54
CA LEU A 642 -32.33 -28.96 -10.94
C LEU A 642 -33.57 -29.46 -11.70
N PRO A 643 -34.46 -28.57 -12.18
CA PRO A 643 -35.65 -28.96 -12.93
C PRO A 643 -35.39 -29.58 -14.32
N MET A 644 -34.28 -29.22 -14.99
CA MET A 644 -33.87 -29.78 -16.29
C MET A 644 -35.00 -29.78 -17.34
N LEU A 645 -35.56 -28.60 -17.60
CA LEU A 645 -36.77 -28.39 -18.40
C LEU A 645 -36.52 -28.60 -19.91
N PRO A 646 -37.27 -29.51 -20.57
CA PRO A 646 -37.24 -29.67 -22.04
C PRO A 646 -37.74 -28.41 -22.76
N THR A 647 -37.04 -27.97 -23.81
CA THR A 647 -37.37 -26.72 -24.54
C THR A 647 -38.01 -26.95 -25.91
N TYR A 648 -38.06 -28.20 -26.37
CA TYR A 648 -38.47 -28.58 -27.74
C TYR A 648 -37.62 -27.98 -28.87
N VAL A 649 -36.49 -27.34 -28.56
CA VAL A 649 -35.49 -26.91 -29.56
C VAL A 649 -34.56 -28.08 -29.86
N CYS A 650 -34.83 -28.80 -30.95
CA CYS A 650 -34.12 -30.06 -31.27
C CYS A 650 -32.85 -29.88 -32.14
N SER A 651 -32.48 -28.66 -32.51
CA SER A 651 -31.31 -28.38 -33.36
C SER A 651 -30.81 -26.95 -33.20
N THR A 652 -29.50 -26.76 -33.27
CA THR A 652 -28.85 -25.46 -33.43
C THR A 652 -28.97 -24.94 -34.88
N PRO A 653 -28.71 -23.65 -35.15
CA PRO A 653 -28.70 -23.12 -36.51
C PRO A 653 -27.59 -23.77 -37.34
N ASN A 654 -27.85 -24.03 -38.62
CA ASN A 654 -26.87 -24.66 -39.52
C ASN A 654 -26.45 -23.76 -40.69
N GLY A 655 -26.91 -22.50 -40.72
CA GLY A 655 -26.60 -21.52 -41.77
C GLY A 655 -27.52 -21.59 -42.98
N THR A 656 -28.54 -22.47 -42.99
CA THR A 656 -29.58 -22.52 -44.04
C THR A 656 -30.84 -21.74 -43.68
N GLU A 657 -30.95 -21.24 -42.44
CA GLU A 657 -32.06 -20.42 -41.94
C GLU A 657 -32.20 -19.12 -42.76
N ARG A 658 -33.39 -18.83 -43.30
CA ARG A 658 -33.68 -17.59 -44.06
C ARG A 658 -35.07 -17.05 -43.71
N GLY A 659 -35.22 -15.73 -43.74
CA GLY A 659 -36.53 -15.06 -43.65
C GLY A 659 -36.54 -13.84 -42.74
N ASP A 660 -37.70 -13.18 -42.68
CA ASP A 660 -37.98 -12.06 -41.79
C ASP A 660 -38.84 -12.56 -40.62
N PHE A 661 -38.39 -12.31 -39.40
CA PHE A 661 -38.99 -12.83 -38.17
C PHE A 661 -39.25 -11.70 -37.17
N LEU A 662 -40.32 -11.83 -36.38
CA LEU A 662 -40.46 -11.03 -35.17
C LEU A 662 -39.85 -11.78 -33.98
N ALA A 663 -39.21 -11.05 -33.09
CA ALA A 663 -38.84 -11.54 -31.78
C ALA A 663 -39.35 -10.60 -30.69
N LEU A 664 -39.81 -11.18 -29.59
CA LEU A 664 -40.15 -10.46 -28.35
C LEU A 664 -39.13 -10.87 -27.28
N ASP A 665 -38.69 -9.92 -26.46
CA ASP A 665 -37.78 -10.19 -25.35
C ASP A 665 -38.34 -9.60 -24.04
N LEU A 666 -38.78 -10.50 -23.15
CA LEU A 666 -39.34 -10.17 -21.85
C LEU A 666 -38.59 -10.93 -20.75
N GLY A 667 -37.62 -10.26 -20.12
CA GLY A 667 -36.88 -10.78 -18.97
C GLY A 667 -36.59 -9.77 -17.86
N GLY A 668 -37.17 -8.56 -17.94
CA GLY A 668 -37.00 -7.46 -17.00
C GLY A 668 -37.98 -6.32 -17.28
N THR A 669 -37.75 -5.14 -16.71
CA THR A 669 -38.62 -3.95 -16.90
C THR A 669 -38.51 -3.30 -18.30
N ASN A 670 -37.46 -3.64 -19.05
CA ASN A 670 -37.29 -3.25 -20.45
C ASN A 670 -37.77 -4.41 -21.33
N PHE A 671 -38.91 -4.24 -21.97
CA PHE A 671 -39.43 -5.13 -22.99
C PHE A 671 -38.88 -4.72 -24.36
N ARG A 672 -38.56 -5.67 -25.23
CA ARG A 672 -38.09 -5.35 -26.59
C ARG A 672 -38.92 -6.07 -27.64
N VAL A 673 -39.26 -5.34 -28.69
CA VAL A 673 -39.81 -5.89 -29.94
C VAL A 673 -38.75 -5.75 -31.01
N LEU A 674 -38.48 -6.83 -31.75
CA LEU A 674 -37.44 -6.90 -32.76
C LEU A 674 -38.00 -7.43 -34.08
N LEU A 675 -37.57 -6.82 -35.19
CA LEU A 675 -37.60 -7.40 -36.53
C LEU A 675 -36.20 -7.93 -36.83
N VAL A 676 -36.09 -9.24 -37.07
CA VAL A 676 -34.84 -9.93 -37.35
C VAL A 676 -34.90 -10.51 -38.75
N LYS A 677 -34.06 -10.01 -39.66
CA LYS A 677 -33.93 -10.49 -41.03
C LYS A 677 -32.72 -11.42 -41.11
N VAL A 678 -32.95 -12.70 -41.34
CA VAL A 678 -31.93 -13.74 -41.43
C VAL A 678 -31.62 -13.99 -42.91
N GLY A 679 -30.45 -13.55 -43.36
CA GLY A 679 -29.88 -13.86 -44.68
C GLY A 679 -28.71 -14.83 -44.60
N SER A 680 -28.08 -15.15 -45.74
CA SER A 680 -26.81 -15.87 -45.74
C SER A 680 -25.67 -15.01 -45.18
N LYS A 681 -24.58 -15.64 -44.70
CA LYS A 681 -23.37 -14.89 -44.30
C LYS A 681 -22.82 -14.02 -45.44
N SER A 682 -22.98 -14.43 -46.70
CA SER A 682 -22.66 -13.65 -47.91
C SER A 682 -23.56 -12.44 -48.16
N GLU A 683 -24.79 -12.40 -47.64
CA GLU A 683 -25.75 -11.28 -47.79
C GLU A 683 -25.70 -10.27 -46.61
N GLY A 684 -24.69 -10.42 -45.75
CA GLY A 684 -24.52 -9.65 -44.52
C GLY A 684 -25.15 -10.30 -43.28
N GLY A 685 -25.47 -11.59 -43.33
CA GLY A 685 -25.91 -12.38 -42.17
C GLY A 685 -27.26 -11.94 -41.59
N VAL A 686 -27.28 -11.65 -40.29
CA VAL A 686 -28.50 -11.27 -39.55
C VAL A 686 -28.55 -9.76 -39.37
N LYS A 687 -29.66 -9.14 -39.77
CA LYS A 687 -29.93 -7.70 -39.57
C LYS A 687 -31.07 -7.55 -38.57
N ILE A 688 -30.86 -6.73 -37.54
CA ILE A 688 -31.81 -6.55 -36.43
C ILE A 688 -32.24 -5.08 -36.41
N THR A 689 -33.55 -4.86 -36.35
CA THR A 689 -34.17 -3.59 -36.00
C THR A 689 -34.98 -3.82 -34.73
N ASN A 690 -34.76 -3.04 -33.66
CA ASN A 690 -35.46 -3.22 -32.40
C ASN A 690 -35.93 -1.90 -31.80
N GLN A 691 -36.94 -2.00 -30.92
CA GLN A 691 -37.45 -0.91 -30.12
C GLN A 691 -37.63 -1.39 -28.67
N VAL A 692 -37.22 -0.54 -27.73
CA VAL A 692 -37.31 -0.82 -26.29
C VAL A 692 -38.52 -0.08 -25.71
N PHE A 693 -39.36 -0.82 -25.00
CA PHE A 693 -40.54 -0.33 -24.31
C PHE A 693 -40.38 -0.54 -22.80
N SER A 694 -40.77 0.45 -22.00
CA SER A 694 -40.87 0.27 -20.56
C SER A 694 -42.19 -0.42 -20.20
N ILE A 695 -42.15 -1.33 -19.23
CA ILE A 695 -43.35 -1.85 -18.58
C ILE A 695 -43.49 -1.16 -17.21
N PRO A 696 -44.56 -0.39 -16.95
CA PRO A 696 -44.81 0.22 -15.64
C PRO A 696 -44.91 -0.83 -14.53
N GLU A 697 -44.50 -0.48 -13.31
CA GLU A 697 -44.59 -1.39 -12.15
C GLU A 697 -46.05 -1.81 -11.85
N SER A 698 -47.00 -0.91 -12.05
CA SER A 698 -48.43 -1.18 -11.98
C SER A 698 -48.94 -2.21 -13.00
N VAL A 699 -48.18 -2.48 -14.06
CA VAL A 699 -48.47 -3.53 -15.06
C VAL A 699 -47.72 -4.82 -14.71
N THR A 700 -46.46 -4.75 -14.27
CA THR A 700 -45.69 -5.95 -13.85
C THR A 700 -46.25 -6.60 -12.57
N GLN A 701 -46.97 -5.85 -11.75
CA GLN A 701 -47.68 -6.29 -10.53
C GLN A 701 -49.22 -6.23 -10.68
N GLY A 702 -49.73 -5.94 -11.88
CA GLY A 702 -51.16 -5.87 -12.17
C GLY A 702 -51.78 -7.24 -12.45
N THR A 703 -52.75 -7.31 -13.37
CA THR A 703 -53.28 -8.57 -13.87
C THR A 703 -52.54 -9.05 -15.12
N GLY A 704 -52.55 -10.36 -15.36
CA GLY A 704 -52.01 -10.95 -16.59
C GLY A 704 -52.63 -10.35 -17.85
N GLN A 705 -53.92 -10.04 -17.82
CA GLN A 705 -54.56 -9.31 -18.93
C GLN A 705 -53.87 -7.96 -19.18
N GLN A 706 -53.63 -7.15 -18.15
CA GLN A 706 -52.97 -5.84 -18.31
C GLN A 706 -51.55 -5.98 -18.87
N LEU A 707 -50.78 -6.97 -18.39
CA LEU A 707 -49.44 -7.25 -18.88
C LEU A 707 -49.44 -7.63 -20.37
N PHE A 708 -50.27 -8.59 -20.77
CA PHE A 708 -50.31 -9.05 -22.16
C PHE A 708 -50.99 -8.05 -23.11
N ASP A 709 -51.94 -7.25 -22.66
CA ASP A 709 -52.51 -6.15 -23.45
C ASP A 709 -51.44 -5.06 -23.71
N HIS A 710 -50.64 -4.69 -22.71
CA HIS A 710 -49.51 -3.75 -22.87
C HIS A 710 -48.43 -4.27 -23.82
N ILE A 711 -48.11 -5.57 -23.74
CA ILE A 711 -47.18 -6.23 -24.68
C ILE A 711 -47.69 -6.13 -26.12
N VAL A 712 -48.97 -6.38 -26.38
CA VAL A 712 -49.53 -6.27 -27.73
C VAL A 712 -49.55 -4.82 -28.21
N ASP A 713 -49.81 -3.84 -27.34
CA ASP A 713 -49.74 -2.42 -27.71
C ASP A 713 -48.34 -2.01 -28.18
N CYS A 714 -47.30 -2.47 -27.47
CA CYS A 714 -45.91 -2.26 -27.87
C CYS A 714 -45.60 -2.88 -29.24
N ILE A 715 -46.11 -4.09 -29.53
CA ILE A 715 -45.92 -4.73 -30.85
C ILE A 715 -46.64 -3.95 -31.96
N VAL A 716 -47.85 -3.46 -31.68
CA VAL A 716 -48.65 -2.67 -32.62
C VAL A 716 -47.95 -1.35 -32.96
N ASP A 717 -47.39 -0.66 -31.96
CA ASP A 717 -46.67 0.59 -32.20
C ASP A 717 -45.36 0.36 -32.95
N PHE A 718 -44.60 -0.70 -32.62
CA PHE A 718 -43.45 -1.13 -33.41
C PHE A 718 -43.82 -1.43 -34.88
N GLN A 719 -44.93 -2.13 -35.12
CA GLN A 719 -45.39 -2.44 -36.48
C GLN A 719 -45.80 -1.20 -37.26
N LYS A 720 -46.41 -0.19 -36.62
CA LYS A 720 -46.74 1.10 -37.26
C LYS A 720 -45.48 1.86 -37.66
N GLU A 721 -44.54 2.00 -36.73
CA GLU A 721 -43.31 2.78 -36.94
C GLU A 721 -42.42 2.19 -38.05
N HIS A 722 -42.39 0.86 -38.15
CA HIS A 722 -41.55 0.14 -39.12
C HIS A 722 -42.27 -0.30 -40.41
N GLY A 723 -43.52 0.13 -40.63
CA GLY A 723 -44.27 -0.17 -41.86
C GLY A 723 -44.66 -1.65 -42.02
N LEU A 724 -44.81 -2.39 -40.91
CA LEU A 724 -45.14 -3.82 -40.88
C LEU A 724 -46.64 -4.10 -40.70
N VAL A 725 -47.48 -3.06 -40.66
CA VAL A 725 -48.95 -3.19 -40.49
C VAL A 725 -49.53 -4.07 -41.60
N GLY A 726 -50.25 -5.13 -41.22
CA GLY A 726 -50.84 -6.10 -42.14
C GLY A 726 -49.91 -7.23 -42.60
N GLN A 727 -48.65 -7.27 -42.14
CA GLN A 727 -47.75 -8.41 -42.39
C GLN A 727 -47.85 -9.45 -41.26
N ILE A 728 -48.12 -10.70 -41.62
CA ILE A 728 -48.12 -11.84 -40.68
C ILE A 728 -46.72 -12.46 -40.69
N LEU A 729 -45.88 -12.05 -39.74
CA LEU A 729 -44.53 -12.58 -39.58
C LEU A 729 -44.50 -13.70 -38.52
N PRO A 730 -43.65 -14.75 -38.70
CA PRO A 730 -43.41 -15.74 -37.66
C PRO A 730 -42.71 -15.09 -36.47
N LEU A 731 -43.20 -15.38 -35.26
CA LEU A 731 -42.79 -14.73 -34.02
C LEU A 731 -42.17 -15.75 -33.04
N GLY A 732 -40.97 -15.42 -32.55
CA GLY A 732 -40.36 -16.06 -31.39
C GLY A 732 -40.53 -15.20 -30.14
N PHE A 733 -40.93 -15.78 -29.02
CA PHE A 733 -41.15 -15.07 -27.76
C PHE A 733 -40.11 -15.52 -26.73
N THR A 734 -39.04 -14.74 -26.54
CA THR A 734 -38.17 -14.90 -25.39
C THR A 734 -38.88 -14.44 -24.14
N PHE A 735 -39.14 -15.38 -23.24
CA PHE A 735 -39.85 -15.21 -21.98
C PHE A 735 -38.99 -15.79 -20.86
N SER A 736 -38.23 -14.94 -20.19
CA SER A 736 -37.11 -15.35 -19.34
C SER A 736 -37.51 -15.71 -17.91
N PHE A 737 -38.51 -16.58 -17.78
CA PHE A 737 -39.04 -17.08 -16.51
C PHE A 737 -39.15 -18.61 -16.56
N PRO A 738 -39.19 -19.31 -15.40
CA PRO A 738 -39.33 -20.76 -15.36
C PRO A 738 -40.66 -21.21 -16.00
N CYS A 739 -40.57 -21.89 -17.14
CA CYS A 739 -41.72 -22.39 -17.89
C CYS A 739 -41.61 -23.89 -18.14
N LYS A 740 -42.64 -24.65 -17.76
CA LYS A 740 -42.82 -26.02 -18.24
C LYS A 740 -43.38 -25.97 -19.65
N GLN A 741 -42.53 -26.17 -20.65
CA GLN A 741 -42.98 -26.29 -22.03
C GLN A 741 -43.68 -27.64 -22.25
N LEU A 742 -44.71 -27.63 -23.09
CA LEU A 742 -45.41 -28.84 -23.60
C LEU A 742 -45.21 -29.03 -25.11
N GLY A 743 -44.66 -28.01 -25.76
CA GLY A 743 -44.29 -27.95 -27.16
C GLY A 743 -43.48 -26.68 -27.39
N LEU A 744 -43.05 -26.44 -28.64
CA LEU A 744 -42.29 -25.24 -28.95
C LEU A 744 -43.12 -23.95 -28.78
N ASP A 745 -44.42 -24.01 -29.04
CA ASP A 745 -45.35 -22.87 -28.97
C ASP A 745 -46.24 -22.86 -27.71
N GLN A 746 -45.92 -23.65 -26.68
CA GLN A 746 -46.73 -23.79 -25.46
C GLN A 746 -45.83 -23.85 -24.21
N GLY A 747 -46.02 -22.92 -23.28
CA GLY A 747 -45.21 -22.79 -22.07
C GLY A 747 -46.04 -22.40 -20.86
N ILE A 748 -46.18 -23.31 -19.89
CA ILE A 748 -46.86 -23.04 -18.63
C ILE A 748 -45.88 -22.32 -17.69
N LEU A 749 -46.18 -21.08 -17.30
CA LEU A 749 -45.39 -20.36 -16.29
C LEU A 749 -45.50 -21.09 -14.94
N LEU A 750 -44.36 -21.48 -14.37
CA LEU A 750 -44.32 -22.19 -13.09
C LEU A 750 -44.43 -21.22 -11.91
N ASN A 751 -43.60 -20.17 -11.92
CA ASN A 751 -43.59 -19.12 -10.91
C ASN A 751 -42.92 -17.87 -11.48
N TRP A 752 -43.36 -16.70 -11.04
CA TRP A 752 -42.67 -15.45 -11.33
C TRP A 752 -41.30 -15.38 -10.64
N THR A 753 -40.40 -14.61 -11.25
CA THR A 753 -39.07 -14.25 -10.73
C THR A 753 -38.79 -12.78 -11.07
N LYS A 754 -37.57 -12.28 -10.76
CA LYS A 754 -37.07 -10.98 -11.26
C LYS A 754 -37.97 -9.75 -10.98
N GLY A 755 -38.85 -9.83 -9.99
CA GLY A 755 -39.74 -8.73 -9.54
C GLY A 755 -41.14 -8.69 -10.17
N PHE A 756 -41.48 -9.58 -11.10
CA PHE A 756 -42.82 -9.69 -11.66
C PHE A 756 -43.77 -10.37 -10.65
N LYS A 757 -45.05 -9.97 -10.67
CA LYS A 757 -46.13 -10.56 -9.84
C LYS A 757 -47.52 -10.49 -10.50
N ALA A 758 -47.60 -10.39 -11.83
CA ALA A 758 -48.88 -10.24 -12.52
C ALA A 758 -49.81 -11.44 -12.22
N SER A 759 -51.03 -11.16 -11.73
CA SER A 759 -52.01 -12.20 -11.36
C SER A 759 -52.45 -13.02 -12.57
N ASP A 760 -53.00 -14.21 -12.33
CA ASP A 760 -53.63 -15.04 -13.37
C ASP A 760 -52.67 -15.49 -14.50
N CYS A 761 -51.35 -15.43 -14.25
CA CYS A 761 -50.31 -15.92 -15.17
C CYS A 761 -49.69 -17.26 -14.71
N GLU A 762 -49.45 -17.44 -13.42
CA GLU A 762 -48.85 -18.68 -12.89
C GLU A 762 -49.82 -19.87 -13.11
N GLY A 763 -49.29 -20.98 -13.60
CA GLY A 763 -50.07 -22.15 -14.03
C GLY A 763 -50.79 -21.99 -15.37
N GLN A 764 -50.69 -20.86 -16.06
CA GLN A 764 -51.27 -20.64 -17.39
C GLN A 764 -50.23 -20.76 -18.52
N ASP A 765 -50.68 -21.14 -19.71
CA ASP A 765 -49.86 -21.05 -20.93
C ASP A 765 -49.72 -19.58 -21.36
N VAL A 766 -48.51 -19.05 -21.26
CA VAL A 766 -48.22 -17.65 -21.61
C VAL A 766 -48.34 -17.37 -23.12
N VAL A 767 -48.23 -18.39 -23.98
CA VAL A 767 -48.53 -18.22 -25.41
C VAL A 767 -50.03 -18.12 -25.64
N ALA A 768 -50.87 -18.91 -24.96
CA ALA A 768 -52.32 -18.72 -24.96
C ALA A 768 -52.75 -17.34 -24.43
N LEU A 769 -52.10 -16.82 -23.38
CA LEU A 769 -52.36 -15.47 -22.86
C LEU A 769 -52.01 -14.38 -23.89
N LEU A 770 -50.85 -14.47 -24.55
CA LEU A 770 -50.48 -13.56 -25.64
C LEU A 770 -51.46 -13.67 -26.83
N ARG A 771 -51.80 -14.89 -27.26
CA ARG A 771 -52.82 -15.15 -28.30
C ARG A 771 -54.20 -14.62 -27.92
N ALA A 772 -54.54 -14.55 -26.63
CA ALA A 772 -55.78 -13.93 -26.16
C ALA A 772 -55.73 -12.40 -26.20
N ALA A 773 -54.60 -11.78 -25.86
CA ALA A 773 -54.39 -10.33 -25.99
C ALA A 773 -54.43 -9.86 -27.45
N ILE A 774 -53.78 -10.60 -28.36
CA ILE A 774 -53.83 -10.32 -29.80
C ILE A 774 -55.29 -10.31 -30.29
N ARG A 775 -56.09 -11.33 -29.92
CA ARG A 775 -57.51 -11.40 -30.27
C ARG A 775 -58.38 -10.24 -29.71
N ARG A 776 -57.95 -9.55 -28.64
CA ARG A 776 -58.64 -8.35 -28.13
C ARG A 776 -58.34 -7.10 -28.96
N ARG A 777 -57.22 -7.05 -29.71
CA ARG A 777 -56.81 -5.92 -30.54
C ARG A 777 -57.18 -6.15 -32.01
N LYS A 778 -58.19 -5.42 -32.51
CA LYS A 778 -58.62 -5.50 -33.92
C LYS A 778 -57.51 -5.06 -34.87
N GLY A 779 -57.28 -5.83 -35.94
CA GLY A 779 -56.31 -5.52 -37.00
C GLY A 779 -54.88 -5.99 -36.72
N VAL A 780 -54.68 -6.87 -35.74
CA VAL A 780 -53.38 -7.45 -35.38
C VAL A 780 -53.44 -8.96 -35.55
N GLU A 781 -52.52 -9.53 -36.31
CA GLU A 781 -52.38 -10.96 -36.50
C GLU A 781 -50.90 -11.33 -36.44
N LEU A 782 -50.54 -12.28 -35.56
CA LEU A 782 -49.16 -12.68 -35.29
C LEU A 782 -49.09 -14.20 -35.20
N ASN A 783 -48.14 -14.80 -35.90
CA ASN A 783 -47.92 -16.23 -35.87
C ASN A 783 -46.89 -16.57 -34.79
N VAL A 784 -47.33 -16.81 -33.55
CA VAL A 784 -46.43 -17.23 -32.45
C VAL A 784 -46.02 -18.69 -32.68
N VAL A 785 -44.75 -18.89 -33.06
CA VAL A 785 -44.16 -20.20 -33.43
C VAL A 785 -43.37 -20.82 -32.28
N ALA A 786 -42.72 -19.99 -31.46
CA ALA A 786 -41.85 -20.46 -30.40
C ALA A 786 -41.94 -19.60 -29.13
N ILE A 787 -41.88 -20.23 -27.97
CA ILE A 787 -41.49 -19.62 -26.70
C ILE A 787 -40.09 -20.12 -26.30
N VAL A 788 -39.25 -19.22 -25.80
CA VAL A 788 -37.80 -19.42 -25.66
C VAL A 788 -37.32 -18.84 -24.32
N ASN A 789 -36.38 -19.51 -23.65
CA ASN A 789 -35.68 -18.95 -22.47
C ASN A 789 -34.44 -18.14 -22.90
N ASP A 790 -34.03 -17.12 -22.14
CA ASP A 790 -32.88 -16.26 -22.50
C ASP A 790 -31.56 -17.02 -22.69
N THR A 791 -31.32 -18.08 -21.90
CA THR A 791 -30.18 -18.99 -22.10
C THR A 791 -30.21 -19.66 -23.47
N VAL A 792 -31.36 -20.21 -23.87
CA VAL A 792 -31.58 -20.91 -25.14
C VAL A 792 -31.44 -19.94 -26.31
N GLY A 793 -32.02 -18.74 -26.20
CA GLY A 793 -31.82 -17.67 -27.17
C GLY A 793 -30.34 -17.35 -27.35
N THR A 794 -29.61 -17.14 -26.25
CA THR A 794 -28.18 -16.83 -26.27
C THR A 794 -27.35 -17.94 -26.92
N MET A 795 -27.62 -19.21 -26.58
CA MET A 795 -26.98 -20.36 -27.24
C MET A 795 -27.22 -20.36 -28.75
N MET A 796 -28.45 -20.11 -29.19
CA MET A 796 -28.83 -20.12 -30.62
C MET A 796 -28.24 -18.91 -31.36
N SER A 797 -28.21 -17.73 -30.74
CA SER A 797 -27.57 -16.51 -31.25
C SER A 797 -26.08 -16.72 -31.55
N CYS A 798 -25.36 -17.37 -30.63
CA CYS A 798 -23.95 -17.72 -30.78
C CYS A 798 -23.75 -18.94 -31.71
N GLY A 799 -24.68 -19.91 -31.72
CA GLY A 799 -24.67 -21.07 -32.61
C GLY A 799 -24.76 -20.75 -34.10
N TYR A 800 -25.39 -19.62 -34.45
CA TYR A 800 -25.36 -19.10 -35.81
C TYR A 800 -23.96 -18.58 -36.23
N GLU A 801 -23.17 -18.08 -35.28
CA GLU A 801 -21.79 -17.65 -35.56
C GLU A 801 -20.81 -18.83 -35.56
N ASP A 802 -20.84 -19.65 -34.50
CA ASP A 802 -20.01 -20.83 -34.30
C ASP A 802 -20.88 -22.08 -34.10
N PRO A 803 -20.91 -23.03 -35.06
CA PRO A 803 -21.69 -24.27 -34.96
C PRO A 803 -21.34 -25.17 -33.76
N ARG A 804 -20.21 -24.93 -33.09
CA ARG A 804 -19.80 -25.64 -31.86
C ARG A 804 -20.52 -25.13 -30.61
N CYS A 805 -21.32 -24.07 -30.70
CA CYS A 805 -22.02 -23.49 -29.56
C CYS A 805 -23.24 -24.34 -29.17
N GLU A 806 -23.04 -25.17 -28.15
CA GLU A 806 -24.04 -26.12 -27.65
C GLU A 806 -24.39 -25.90 -26.18
N VAL A 807 -23.92 -24.79 -25.60
CA VAL A 807 -24.22 -24.34 -24.24
C VAL A 807 -24.59 -22.85 -24.27
N GLY A 808 -25.65 -22.47 -23.57
CA GLY A 808 -26.01 -21.08 -23.30
C GLY A 808 -25.83 -20.75 -21.82
N LEU A 809 -25.31 -19.56 -21.52
CA LEU A 809 -25.00 -19.10 -20.17
C LEU A 809 -25.49 -17.66 -19.98
N ILE A 810 -26.23 -17.42 -18.90
CA ILE A 810 -26.62 -16.09 -18.46
C ILE A 810 -25.98 -15.80 -17.10
N VAL A 811 -25.26 -14.68 -16.98
CA VAL A 811 -24.72 -14.18 -15.71
C VAL A 811 -24.88 -12.66 -15.65
N GLY A 812 -26.04 -12.21 -15.16
CA GLY A 812 -26.44 -10.80 -15.07
C GLY A 812 -27.18 -10.54 -13.76
N THR A 813 -28.41 -10.02 -13.83
CA THR A 813 -29.30 -9.88 -12.66
C THR A 813 -29.58 -11.23 -12.01
N GLY A 814 -29.84 -12.26 -12.82
CA GLY A 814 -29.91 -13.67 -12.41
C GLY A 814 -28.76 -14.49 -13.02
N THR A 815 -28.76 -15.79 -12.80
CA THR A 815 -27.92 -16.72 -13.56
C THR A 815 -28.65 -18.02 -13.90
N ASN A 816 -28.50 -18.46 -15.15
CA ASN A 816 -29.04 -19.71 -15.65
C ASN A 816 -28.14 -20.27 -16.76
N ALA A 817 -28.30 -21.55 -17.09
CA ALA A 817 -27.65 -22.18 -18.24
C ALA A 817 -28.59 -23.15 -18.98
N CYS A 818 -28.27 -23.40 -20.25
CA CYS A 818 -28.89 -24.44 -21.07
C CYS A 818 -27.83 -25.18 -21.89
N TYR A 819 -28.15 -26.36 -22.40
CA TYR A 819 -27.27 -27.09 -23.32
C TYR A 819 -28.01 -28.12 -24.17
N MET A 820 -27.39 -28.55 -25.27
CA MET A 820 -27.89 -29.66 -26.09
C MET A 820 -27.63 -31.02 -25.42
N GLU A 821 -28.71 -31.68 -25.00
CA GLU A 821 -28.71 -33.04 -24.44
C GLU A 821 -29.16 -34.07 -25.49
N GLU A 822 -28.67 -35.31 -25.37
CA GLU A 822 -29.06 -36.45 -26.19
C GLU A 822 -30.46 -36.94 -25.73
N LEU A 823 -31.41 -37.12 -26.66
CA LEU A 823 -32.82 -37.31 -26.30
C LEU A 823 -33.07 -38.55 -25.45
N CYS A 824 -32.27 -39.61 -25.64
CA CYS A 824 -32.28 -40.83 -24.83
C CYS A 824 -32.07 -40.62 -23.32
N ASN A 825 -31.52 -39.47 -22.89
CA ASN A 825 -31.35 -39.11 -21.49
C ASN A 825 -32.57 -38.37 -20.90
N VAL A 826 -33.53 -37.94 -21.71
CA VAL A 826 -34.65 -37.04 -21.33
C VAL A 826 -35.93 -37.85 -21.11
N SER A 827 -36.13 -38.42 -19.93
CA SER A 827 -37.26 -39.34 -19.67
C SER A 827 -38.65 -38.70 -19.76
N SER A 828 -38.72 -37.37 -19.71
CA SER A 828 -39.95 -36.57 -19.74
C SER A 828 -40.50 -36.31 -21.14
N VAL A 829 -39.77 -36.64 -22.21
CA VAL A 829 -40.19 -36.46 -23.61
C VAL A 829 -40.17 -37.82 -24.34
N PRO A 830 -41.22 -38.21 -25.08
CA PRO A 830 -41.20 -39.44 -25.86
C PRO A 830 -40.20 -39.39 -27.02
N GLY A 831 -39.35 -40.42 -27.12
CA GLY A 831 -38.37 -40.60 -28.19
C GLY A 831 -36.95 -40.82 -27.65
N ASP A 832 -36.12 -41.52 -28.41
CA ASP A 832 -34.73 -41.86 -28.07
C ASP A 832 -33.71 -41.34 -29.08
N GLN A 833 -34.16 -40.86 -30.25
CA GLN A 833 -33.32 -40.38 -31.34
C GLN A 833 -33.23 -38.85 -31.41
N GLY A 834 -32.03 -38.35 -31.68
CA GLY A 834 -31.75 -36.93 -31.81
C GLY A 834 -31.42 -36.27 -30.48
N ARG A 835 -31.57 -34.94 -30.44
CA ARG A 835 -31.09 -34.09 -29.33
C ARG A 835 -32.13 -33.03 -29.01
N MET A 836 -32.11 -32.51 -27.79
CA MET A 836 -32.96 -31.40 -27.36
C MET A 836 -32.18 -30.45 -26.46
N CYS A 837 -32.37 -29.14 -26.64
CA CYS A 837 -31.86 -28.17 -25.68
C CYS A 837 -32.63 -28.28 -24.35
N ILE A 838 -31.90 -28.35 -23.24
CA ILE A 838 -32.45 -28.40 -21.88
C ILE A 838 -32.15 -27.08 -21.18
N ASN A 839 -33.20 -26.40 -20.72
CA ASN A 839 -33.08 -25.28 -19.80
C ASN A 839 -32.88 -25.83 -18.38
N MET A 840 -31.72 -25.59 -17.76
CA MET A 840 -31.39 -26.21 -16.48
C MET A 840 -32.18 -25.62 -15.30
N GLU A 841 -32.60 -24.34 -15.41
CA GLU A 841 -33.04 -23.50 -14.27
C GLU A 841 -32.08 -23.61 -13.08
N TRP A 842 -30.77 -23.51 -13.35
CA TRP A 842 -29.72 -23.94 -12.42
C TRP A 842 -29.60 -23.12 -11.13
N GLY A 843 -30.32 -21.99 -11.06
CA GLY A 843 -30.29 -21.09 -9.91
C GLY A 843 -30.79 -21.75 -8.63
N ALA A 844 -31.70 -22.73 -8.76
CA ALA A 844 -32.25 -23.53 -7.67
C ALA A 844 -31.30 -24.62 -7.13
N PHE A 845 -30.12 -24.82 -7.73
CA PHE A 845 -29.15 -25.80 -7.23
C PHE A 845 -28.80 -25.53 -5.76
N GLY A 846 -28.77 -26.59 -4.95
CA GLY A 846 -28.55 -26.49 -3.51
C GLY A 846 -29.75 -26.04 -2.67
N ASP A 847 -30.93 -25.77 -3.26
CA ASP A 847 -32.18 -25.55 -2.51
C ASP A 847 -32.55 -26.75 -1.63
N ASP A 848 -32.17 -27.97 -2.05
CA ASP A 848 -32.25 -29.23 -1.30
C ASP A 848 -31.28 -29.33 -0.11
N GLY A 849 -30.31 -28.42 -0.02
CA GLY A 849 -29.31 -28.33 1.05
C GLY A 849 -27.90 -28.76 0.66
N LEU A 850 -27.65 -29.24 -0.57
CA LEU A 850 -26.32 -29.72 -0.99
C LEU A 850 -25.21 -28.67 -0.84
N LEU A 851 -25.51 -27.39 -1.05
CA LEU A 851 -24.54 -26.29 -0.96
C LEU A 851 -24.37 -25.70 0.45
N LYS A 852 -25.02 -26.25 1.48
CA LYS A 852 -25.09 -25.65 2.81
C LYS A 852 -23.72 -25.37 3.45
N GLU A 853 -22.74 -26.24 3.20
CA GLU A 853 -21.37 -26.09 3.73
C GLU A 853 -20.56 -24.97 3.05
N LEU A 854 -21.00 -24.51 1.88
CA LEU A 854 -20.38 -23.40 1.13
C LEU A 854 -21.10 -22.06 1.35
N CYS A 855 -22.26 -22.06 2.02
CA CYS A 855 -22.98 -20.86 2.38
C CYS A 855 -22.41 -20.24 3.66
N THR A 856 -21.94 -19.00 3.57
CA THR A 856 -21.50 -18.21 4.73
C THR A 856 -22.71 -17.68 5.53
N PRO A 857 -22.51 -17.21 6.79
CA PRO A 857 -23.55 -16.50 7.53
C PRO A 857 -24.09 -15.28 6.78
N PHE A 858 -23.28 -14.63 5.95
CA PHE A 858 -23.68 -13.51 5.11
C PHE A 858 -24.69 -13.96 4.04
N ASP A 859 -24.41 -15.03 3.32
CA ASP A 859 -25.31 -15.58 2.29
C ASP A 859 -26.66 -16.00 2.89
N ILE A 860 -26.64 -16.61 4.08
CA ILE A 860 -27.84 -17.01 4.83
C ILE A 860 -28.67 -15.78 5.23
N ASN A 861 -28.04 -14.67 5.61
CA ASN A 861 -28.73 -13.42 5.93
C ASN A 861 -29.31 -12.74 4.67
N VAL A 862 -28.58 -12.76 3.56
CA VAL A 862 -29.10 -12.29 2.27
C VAL A 862 -30.32 -13.11 1.86
N ASP A 863 -30.21 -14.44 1.84
CA ASP A 863 -31.29 -15.40 1.49
C ASP A 863 -32.59 -15.15 2.29
N LYS A 864 -32.48 -15.05 3.62
CA LYS A 864 -33.63 -14.74 4.50
C LYS A 864 -34.31 -13.40 4.20
N SER A 865 -33.59 -12.46 3.61
CA SER A 865 -34.08 -11.11 3.31
C SER A 865 -34.63 -10.93 1.89
N THR A 866 -34.59 -11.96 1.05
CA THR A 866 -35.12 -11.89 -0.33
C THR A 866 -36.62 -12.21 -0.36
N ILE A 867 -37.25 -11.97 -1.52
CA ILE A 867 -38.66 -12.33 -1.76
C ILE A 867 -38.92 -13.84 -1.82
N ASN A 868 -37.85 -14.65 -1.85
CA ASN A 868 -37.88 -16.10 -2.05
C ASN A 868 -36.87 -16.82 -1.12
N PRO A 869 -37.01 -16.77 0.21
CA PRO A 869 -36.06 -17.40 1.14
C PRO A 869 -35.96 -18.91 0.94
N GLY A 870 -34.74 -19.47 1.03
CA GLY A 870 -34.48 -20.89 0.84
C GLY A 870 -34.64 -21.38 -0.61
N LYS A 871 -34.81 -20.47 -1.57
CA LYS A 871 -34.91 -20.74 -3.01
C LYS A 871 -33.83 -20.02 -3.80
N GLN A 872 -33.52 -20.50 -5.00
CA GLN A 872 -32.51 -19.89 -5.88
C GLN A 872 -31.13 -19.74 -5.22
N ARG A 873 -30.71 -20.71 -4.39
CA ARG A 873 -29.48 -20.57 -3.59
C ARG A 873 -28.21 -20.41 -4.43
N PHE A 874 -28.02 -21.21 -5.48
CA PHE A 874 -26.86 -21.10 -6.35
C PHE A 874 -26.83 -19.76 -7.09
N GLU A 875 -27.99 -19.28 -7.56
CA GLU A 875 -28.10 -17.95 -8.18
C GLU A 875 -27.72 -16.82 -7.20
N LYS A 876 -28.13 -16.92 -5.93
CA LYS A 876 -27.79 -15.94 -4.89
C LYS A 876 -26.29 -15.86 -4.57
N LEU A 877 -25.54 -16.94 -4.80
CA LEU A 877 -24.07 -16.96 -4.63
C LEU A 877 -23.30 -16.36 -5.82
N ILE A 878 -23.97 -16.12 -6.95
CA ILE A 878 -23.32 -15.81 -8.24
C ILE A 878 -23.80 -14.49 -8.86
N SER A 879 -25.10 -14.20 -8.87
CA SER A 879 -25.65 -13.16 -9.75
C SER A 879 -25.52 -11.74 -9.21
N GLY A 880 -25.45 -10.78 -10.13
CA GLY A 880 -25.20 -9.36 -9.85
C GLY A 880 -26.29 -8.68 -9.00
N MET A 881 -27.47 -9.29 -8.86
CA MET A 881 -28.52 -8.84 -7.93
C MET A 881 -28.14 -9.06 -6.45
N TYR A 882 -27.34 -10.07 -6.14
CA TYR A 882 -27.07 -10.50 -4.76
C TYR A 882 -25.64 -10.24 -4.29
N LEU A 883 -24.63 -10.27 -5.18
CA LEU A 883 -23.22 -10.07 -4.79
C LEU A 883 -22.99 -8.77 -4.01
N GLY A 884 -23.62 -7.66 -4.43
CA GLY A 884 -23.47 -6.38 -3.73
C GLY A 884 -24.13 -6.32 -2.35
N GLU A 885 -25.20 -7.08 -2.13
CA GLU A 885 -25.81 -7.21 -0.81
C GLU A 885 -24.96 -8.13 0.10
N ILE A 886 -24.34 -9.17 -0.44
CA ILE A 886 -23.33 -9.98 0.28
C ILE A 886 -22.14 -9.12 0.71
N VAL A 887 -21.57 -8.32 -0.21
CA VAL A 887 -20.53 -7.32 0.12
C VAL A 887 -21.02 -6.40 1.24
N ARG A 888 -22.23 -5.83 1.14
CA ARG A 888 -22.78 -4.94 2.18
C ARG A 888 -22.85 -5.59 3.56
N GLN A 889 -23.25 -6.87 3.65
CA GLN A 889 -23.30 -7.63 4.91
C GLN A 889 -21.90 -7.86 5.50
N VAL A 890 -20.90 -8.16 4.67
CA VAL A 890 -19.49 -8.27 5.10
C VAL A 890 -18.96 -6.92 5.61
N LEU A 891 -19.21 -5.84 4.89
CA LEU A 891 -18.80 -4.49 5.29
C LEU A 891 -19.45 -4.05 6.60
N LEU A 892 -20.73 -4.36 6.82
CA LEU A 892 -21.41 -4.13 8.10
C LEU A 892 -20.71 -4.86 9.25
N GLN A 893 -20.38 -6.15 9.08
CA GLN A 893 -19.70 -6.94 10.10
C GLN A 893 -18.31 -6.39 10.42
N LEU A 894 -17.52 -6.04 9.40
CA LEU A 894 -16.19 -5.44 9.58
C LEU A 894 -16.27 -4.06 10.26
N THR A 895 -17.32 -3.28 9.99
CA THR A 895 -17.59 -2.03 10.71
C THR A 895 -17.93 -2.32 12.18
N HIS A 896 -18.80 -3.30 12.47
CA HIS A 896 -19.11 -3.70 13.85
C HIS A 896 -17.90 -4.23 14.63
N LEU A 897 -16.91 -4.81 13.96
CA LEU A 897 -15.64 -5.23 14.54
C LEU A 897 -14.63 -4.08 14.74
N GLY A 898 -14.94 -2.85 14.28
CA GLY A 898 -14.04 -1.70 14.31
C GLY A 898 -13.01 -1.65 13.18
N VAL A 899 -12.99 -2.64 12.29
CA VAL A 899 -12.01 -2.80 11.20
C VAL A 899 -12.16 -1.70 10.15
N LEU A 900 -13.41 -1.36 9.80
CA LEU A 900 -13.77 -0.38 8.77
C LEU A 900 -14.48 0.85 9.35
N PHE A 901 -14.32 1.98 8.66
CA PHE A 901 -15.08 3.22 8.85
C PHE A 901 -15.07 3.74 10.30
N GLY A 902 -13.98 3.49 11.04
CA GLY A 902 -13.83 3.87 12.44
C GLY A 902 -14.79 3.18 13.42
N GLY A 903 -15.46 2.11 13.00
CA GLY A 903 -16.50 1.44 13.79
C GLY A 903 -17.91 2.03 13.64
N GLU A 904 -18.08 3.11 12.86
CA GLU A 904 -19.36 3.83 12.75
C GLU A 904 -20.23 3.33 11.58
N VAL A 905 -21.32 2.62 11.90
CA VAL A 905 -22.26 2.11 10.90
C VAL A 905 -23.16 3.24 10.37
N SER A 906 -22.71 3.90 9.29
CA SER A 906 -23.47 4.96 8.62
C SER A 906 -24.86 4.51 8.12
N GLN A 907 -25.82 5.42 8.11
CA GLN A 907 -27.18 5.17 7.60
C GLN A 907 -27.19 4.74 6.12
N ARG A 908 -26.18 5.17 5.34
CA ARG A 908 -25.96 4.75 3.95
C ARG A 908 -25.55 3.28 3.86
N LEU A 909 -24.63 2.82 4.71
CA LEU A 909 -24.24 1.41 4.76
C LEU A 909 -25.40 0.49 5.19
N GLN A 910 -26.31 0.99 6.03
CA GLN A 910 -27.54 0.28 6.42
C GLN A 910 -28.57 0.16 5.28
N THR A 911 -28.45 0.96 4.22
CA THR A 911 -29.39 0.95 3.09
C THR A 911 -29.20 -0.32 2.26
N LYS A 912 -30.22 -1.19 2.24
CA LYS A 912 -30.23 -2.44 1.45
C LYS A 912 -30.00 -2.14 -0.05
N ASP A 913 -29.29 -3.04 -0.73
CA ASP A 913 -29.01 -3.00 -2.17
C ASP A 913 -28.28 -1.71 -2.64
N ILE A 914 -27.58 -0.98 -1.76
CA ILE A 914 -26.82 0.24 -2.11
C ILE A 914 -25.65 -0.07 -3.08
N PHE A 915 -25.01 -1.23 -2.93
CA PHE A 915 -23.99 -1.72 -3.86
C PHE A 915 -24.64 -2.43 -5.05
N LYS A 916 -24.89 -1.70 -6.13
CA LYS A 916 -25.25 -2.28 -7.44
C LYS A 916 -24.03 -2.94 -8.10
N THR A 917 -24.27 -3.92 -8.97
CA THR A 917 -23.23 -4.66 -9.74
C THR A 917 -22.21 -3.73 -10.41
N LYS A 918 -22.67 -2.60 -10.96
CA LYS A 918 -21.82 -1.56 -11.54
C LYS A 918 -20.70 -1.10 -10.59
N PHE A 919 -21.00 -0.87 -9.32
CA PHE A 919 -20.01 -0.40 -8.36
C PHE A 919 -18.99 -1.50 -8.00
N LEU A 920 -19.36 -2.78 -8.04
CA LEU A 920 -18.39 -3.88 -7.86
C LEU A 920 -17.40 -3.91 -9.04
N SER A 921 -17.93 -3.87 -10.28
CA SER A 921 -17.11 -3.74 -11.49
C SER A 921 -16.18 -2.52 -11.47
N GLU A 922 -16.70 -1.36 -11.06
CA GLU A 922 -15.90 -0.14 -10.92
C GLU A 922 -14.82 -0.29 -9.82
N ILE A 923 -15.15 -0.76 -8.60
CA ILE A 923 -14.20 -0.90 -7.49
C ILE A 923 -13.04 -1.86 -7.83
N GLU A 924 -13.30 -2.91 -8.61
CA GLU A 924 -12.29 -3.92 -8.95
C GLU A 924 -11.44 -3.58 -10.18
N SER A 925 -11.81 -2.56 -10.96
CA SER A 925 -11.21 -2.25 -12.26
C SER A 925 -9.68 -2.05 -12.23
N GLU A 926 -9.01 -2.53 -13.28
CA GLU A 926 -7.57 -2.41 -13.44
C GLU A 926 -7.14 -0.96 -13.67
N GLY A 927 -5.92 -0.63 -13.26
CA GLY A 927 -5.36 0.72 -13.38
C GLY A 927 -6.02 1.78 -12.49
N LEU A 928 -7.06 1.45 -11.70
CA LEU A 928 -7.63 2.40 -10.76
C LEU A 928 -6.70 2.66 -9.57
N GLU A 929 -6.33 3.93 -9.40
CA GLU A 929 -5.67 4.44 -8.21
C GLU A 929 -6.62 4.30 -6.99
N ARG A 930 -6.04 4.16 -5.78
CA ARG A 930 -6.80 4.12 -4.51
C ARG A 930 -7.81 5.29 -4.37
N ARG A 931 -7.49 6.43 -4.99
CA ARG A 931 -8.31 7.64 -5.08
C ARG A 931 -9.67 7.42 -5.77
N GLN A 932 -9.72 6.62 -6.84
CA GLN A 932 -10.94 6.40 -7.61
C GLN A 932 -11.91 5.45 -6.88
N VAL A 933 -11.39 4.38 -6.25
CA VAL A 933 -12.16 3.54 -5.34
C VAL A 933 -12.75 4.38 -4.20
N ARG A 934 -11.95 5.26 -3.59
CA ARG A 934 -12.44 6.18 -2.56
C ARG A 934 -13.51 7.15 -3.08
N ALA A 935 -13.38 7.65 -4.31
CA ALA A 935 -14.38 8.52 -4.93
C ALA A 935 -15.72 7.80 -5.18
N ILE A 936 -15.69 6.53 -5.61
CA ILE A 936 -16.88 5.69 -5.80
C ILE A 936 -17.60 5.50 -4.45
N LEU A 937 -16.87 5.11 -3.40
CA LEU A 937 -17.42 4.91 -2.06
C LEU A 937 -17.93 6.24 -1.45
N GLY A 938 -17.23 7.35 -1.71
CA GLY A 938 -17.69 8.71 -1.36
C GLY A 938 -18.98 9.11 -2.07
N ALA A 939 -19.14 8.76 -3.35
CA ALA A 939 -20.38 8.98 -4.11
C ALA A 939 -21.55 8.11 -3.61
N LEU A 940 -21.28 6.95 -3.02
CA LEU A 940 -22.28 6.18 -2.27
C LEU A 940 -22.66 6.83 -0.93
N GLY A 941 -21.92 7.85 -0.47
CA GLY A 941 -22.13 8.53 0.80
C GLY A 941 -21.44 7.84 1.98
N LEU A 942 -20.41 7.03 1.73
CA LEU A 942 -19.60 6.39 2.76
C LEU A 942 -18.36 7.27 3.05
N ARG A 943 -18.08 7.50 4.33
CA ARG A 943 -16.84 8.15 4.78
C ARG A 943 -15.76 7.08 4.84
N VAL A 944 -14.74 7.21 4.00
CA VAL A 944 -13.71 6.19 3.80
C VAL A 944 -12.32 6.82 3.78
N ASN A 945 -11.39 6.22 4.51
CA ASN A 945 -9.96 6.52 4.40
C ASN A 945 -9.30 5.67 3.29
N CYS A 946 -7.98 5.77 3.12
CA CYS A 946 -7.26 5.04 2.07
C CYS A 946 -7.18 3.53 2.34
N ASP A 947 -7.06 3.12 3.61
CA ASP A 947 -6.97 1.71 4.00
C ASP A 947 -8.37 1.05 3.97
N ASP A 948 -9.44 1.77 4.34
CA ASP A 948 -10.84 1.36 4.11
C ASP A 948 -11.08 1.00 2.63
N ALA A 949 -10.60 1.84 1.70
CA ALA A 949 -10.81 1.63 0.26
C ALA A 949 -10.10 0.36 -0.26
N LEU A 950 -8.93 0.02 0.30
CA LEU A 950 -8.23 -1.23 -0.01
C LEU A 950 -8.99 -2.44 0.54
N MET A 951 -9.39 -2.39 1.82
CA MET A 951 -10.12 -3.48 2.47
C MET A 951 -11.49 -3.72 1.80
N VAL A 952 -12.21 -2.67 1.40
CA VAL A 952 -13.45 -2.81 0.62
C VAL A 952 -13.20 -3.47 -0.74
N ARG A 953 -12.08 -3.15 -1.42
CA ARG A 953 -11.70 -3.82 -2.68
C ARG A 953 -11.41 -5.31 -2.47
N GLU A 954 -10.69 -5.68 -1.40
CA GLU A 954 -10.44 -7.08 -1.04
C GLU A 954 -11.75 -7.84 -0.74
N VAL A 955 -12.72 -7.20 -0.09
CA VAL A 955 -14.05 -7.77 0.15
C VAL A 955 -14.81 -8.01 -1.17
N CYS A 956 -14.83 -7.04 -2.09
CA CYS A 956 -15.44 -7.21 -3.41
C CYS A 956 -14.79 -8.39 -4.15
N GLN A 957 -13.45 -8.41 -4.23
CA GLN A 957 -12.68 -9.44 -4.90
C GLN A 957 -12.94 -10.84 -4.34
N ALA A 958 -13.02 -11.00 -3.02
CA ALA A 958 -13.32 -12.29 -2.41
C ALA A 958 -14.72 -12.81 -2.79
N VAL A 959 -15.72 -11.91 -2.84
CA VAL A 959 -17.10 -12.26 -3.22
C VAL A 959 -17.21 -12.58 -4.72
N SER A 960 -16.59 -11.76 -5.58
CA SER A 960 -16.64 -11.93 -7.04
C SER A 960 -15.83 -13.15 -7.53
N GLN A 961 -14.66 -13.42 -6.94
CA GLN A 961 -13.87 -14.63 -7.21
C GLN A 961 -14.63 -15.90 -6.85
N ARG A 962 -15.31 -15.93 -5.70
CA ARG A 962 -16.15 -17.07 -5.31
C ARG A 962 -17.28 -17.30 -6.31
N ALA A 963 -17.95 -16.22 -6.72
CA ALA A 963 -19.05 -16.26 -7.68
C ALA A 963 -18.59 -16.78 -9.06
N ALA A 964 -17.44 -16.31 -9.55
CA ALA A 964 -16.84 -16.79 -10.80
C ALA A 964 -16.42 -18.26 -10.70
N GLY A 965 -15.82 -18.68 -9.58
CA GLY A 965 -15.44 -20.06 -9.32
C GLY A 965 -16.63 -21.03 -9.29
N LEU A 966 -17.72 -20.65 -8.60
CA LEU A 966 -18.96 -21.44 -8.57
C LEU A 966 -19.61 -21.54 -9.96
N CYS A 967 -19.68 -20.42 -10.69
CA CYS A 967 -20.17 -20.40 -12.07
C CYS A 967 -19.33 -21.30 -12.99
N GLY A 968 -17.99 -21.23 -12.87
CA GLY A 968 -17.06 -22.09 -13.60
C GLY A 968 -17.23 -23.57 -13.26
N ALA A 969 -17.45 -23.93 -12.00
CA ALA A 969 -17.76 -25.31 -11.61
C ALA A 969 -19.09 -25.81 -12.22
N GLY A 970 -20.11 -24.94 -12.31
CA GLY A 970 -21.36 -25.24 -13.02
C GLY A 970 -21.16 -25.48 -14.51
N VAL A 971 -20.42 -24.62 -15.21
CA VAL A 971 -20.11 -24.81 -16.64
C VAL A 971 -19.26 -26.06 -16.86
N ALA A 972 -18.28 -26.32 -15.99
CA ALA A 972 -17.44 -27.53 -16.04
C ALA A 972 -18.26 -28.82 -15.90
N ALA A 973 -19.35 -28.80 -15.11
CA ALA A 973 -20.27 -29.94 -14.98
C ALA A 973 -21.00 -30.22 -16.30
N VAL A 974 -21.49 -29.16 -16.95
CA VAL A 974 -22.20 -29.24 -18.23
C VAL A 974 -21.30 -29.78 -19.34
N VAL A 975 -20.10 -29.21 -19.54
CA VAL A 975 -19.23 -29.62 -20.66
C VAL A 975 -18.65 -31.02 -20.49
N GLU A 976 -18.30 -31.43 -19.26
CA GLU A 976 -17.90 -32.83 -19.00
C GLU A 976 -19.08 -33.78 -19.22
N LYS A 977 -20.31 -33.41 -18.83
CA LYS A 977 -21.50 -34.23 -19.12
C LYS A 977 -21.71 -34.41 -20.64
N ILE A 978 -21.58 -33.35 -21.43
CA ILE A 978 -21.68 -33.43 -22.91
C ILE A 978 -20.61 -34.37 -23.48
N ARG A 979 -19.37 -34.27 -22.97
CA ARG A 979 -18.25 -35.15 -23.38
C ARG A 979 -18.55 -36.63 -23.05
N GLU A 980 -19.07 -36.89 -21.84
CA GLU A 980 -19.36 -38.23 -21.33
C GLU A 980 -20.58 -38.87 -22.02
N ASN A 981 -21.67 -38.13 -22.20
CA ASN A 981 -22.84 -38.54 -22.96
C ASN A 981 -22.47 -39.08 -24.36
N ARG A 982 -21.46 -38.48 -24.99
CA ARG A 982 -21.00 -38.79 -26.35
C ARG A 982 -19.83 -39.78 -26.40
N GLY A 983 -19.37 -40.28 -25.25
CA GLY A 983 -18.24 -41.21 -25.15
C GLY A 983 -16.91 -40.66 -25.66
N LEU A 984 -16.71 -39.34 -25.64
CA LEU A 984 -15.53 -38.69 -26.21
C LEU A 984 -14.37 -38.64 -25.23
N GLU A 985 -13.13 -38.83 -25.70
CA GLU A 985 -11.93 -38.59 -24.88
C GLU A 985 -11.72 -37.10 -24.61
N GLU A 986 -11.90 -36.26 -25.64
CA GLU A 986 -11.84 -34.80 -25.57
C GLU A 986 -13.07 -34.16 -26.24
N LEU A 987 -13.51 -33.00 -25.76
CA LEU A 987 -14.60 -32.22 -26.33
C LEU A 987 -14.12 -30.82 -26.76
N ASN A 988 -14.41 -30.43 -28.00
CA ASN A 988 -14.33 -29.03 -28.44
C ASN A 988 -15.75 -28.45 -28.50
N VAL A 989 -16.05 -27.46 -27.66
CA VAL A 989 -17.39 -26.87 -27.51
C VAL A 989 -17.32 -25.36 -27.30
N ALA A 990 -18.35 -24.63 -27.72
CA ALA A 990 -18.51 -23.22 -27.41
C ALA A 990 -19.70 -22.97 -26.46
N VAL A 991 -19.58 -21.92 -25.66
CA VAL A 991 -20.57 -21.43 -24.71
C VAL A 991 -20.96 -20.02 -25.12
N GLY A 992 -22.22 -19.81 -25.52
CA GLY A 992 -22.78 -18.48 -25.75
C GLY A 992 -23.12 -17.82 -24.42
N VAL A 993 -22.59 -16.62 -24.16
CA VAL A 993 -22.75 -15.92 -22.88
C VAL A 993 -23.40 -14.55 -23.06
N ASP A 994 -24.37 -14.25 -22.19
CA ASP A 994 -24.91 -12.90 -22.01
C ASP A 994 -25.03 -12.58 -20.49
N GLY A 995 -25.30 -11.32 -20.17
CA GLY A 995 -25.46 -10.82 -18.81
C GLY A 995 -24.46 -9.74 -18.44
N THR A 996 -24.95 -8.75 -17.68
CA THR A 996 -24.20 -7.54 -17.31
C THR A 996 -23.01 -7.81 -16.40
N LEU A 997 -23.08 -8.79 -15.50
CA LEU A 997 -21.97 -9.12 -14.61
C LEU A 997 -20.80 -9.72 -15.41
N TYR A 998 -21.07 -10.68 -16.30
CA TYR A 998 -20.02 -11.28 -17.14
C TYR A 998 -19.39 -10.30 -18.14
N LYS A 999 -20.19 -9.38 -18.70
CA LYS A 999 -19.74 -8.38 -19.67
C LYS A 999 -18.95 -7.22 -19.06
N LEU A 1000 -19.34 -6.75 -17.87
CA LEU A 1000 -18.83 -5.50 -17.28
C LEU A 1000 -17.85 -5.69 -16.13
N HIS A 1001 -17.76 -6.87 -15.51
CA HIS A 1001 -16.84 -7.11 -14.41
C HIS A 1001 -15.44 -7.46 -14.94
N PRO A 1002 -14.38 -6.74 -14.52
CA PRO A 1002 -13.05 -6.85 -15.13
C PRO A 1002 -12.52 -8.29 -15.13
N HIS A 1003 -12.62 -8.98 -13.99
CA HIS A 1003 -11.97 -10.29 -13.78
C HIS A 1003 -12.91 -11.50 -13.93
N PHE A 1004 -14.23 -11.29 -14.01
CA PHE A 1004 -15.20 -12.39 -13.81
C PHE A 1004 -15.15 -13.40 -14.98
N SER A 1005 -15.10 -12.90 -16.21
CA SER A 1005 -15.11 -13.76 -17.41
C SER A 1005 -13.83 -14.59 -17.57
N GLU A 1006 -12.71 -14.09 -17.06
CA GLU A 1006 -11.42 -14.81 -17.04
C GLU A 1006 -11.41 -15.88 -15.96
N GLN A 1007 -11.80 -15.54 -14.73
CA GLN A 1007 -11.88 -16.50 -13.62
C GLN A 1007 -12.86 -17.67 -13.88
N VAL A 1008 -13.96 -17.44 -14.61
CA VAL A 1008 -14.84 -18.52 -15.09
C VAL A 1008 -14.10 -19.45 -16.07
N LYS A 1009 -13.36 -18.90 -17.04
CA LYS A 1009 -12.57 -19.70 -18.01
C LYS A 1009 -11.50 -20.54 -17.31
N ASP A 1010 -10.71 -19.92 -16.44
CA ASP A 1010 -9.64 -20.58 -15.67
C ASP A 1010 -10.19 -21.72 -14.81
N THR A 1011 -11.35 -21.51 -14.19
CA THR A 1011 -12.00 -22.52 -13.36
C THR A 1011 -12.51 -23.68 -14.21
N VAL A 1012 -13.12 -23.40 -15.37
CA VAL A 1012 -13.57 -24.45 -16.31
C VAL A 1012 -12.39 -25.25 -16.84
N GLN A 1013 -11.31 -24.60 -17.29
CA GLN A 1013 -10.10 -25.27 -17.77
C GLN A 1013 -9.46 -26.18 -16.71
N ARG A 1014 -9.50 -25.77 -15.43
CA ARG A 1014 -8.96 -26.54 -14.30
C ARG A 1014 -9.82 -27.75 -13.92
N LEU A 1015 -11.15 -27.63 -14.02
CA LEU A 1015 -12.10 -28.65 -13.56
C LEU A 1015 -12.56 -29.63 -14.66
N ALA A 1016 -12.50 -29.17 -15.92
CA ALA A 1016 -12.83 -29.90 -17.13
C ALA A 1016 -11.66 -29.87 -18.15
N PRO A 1017 -10.45 -30.37 -17.80
CA PRO A 1017 -9.26 -30.25 -18.64
C PRO A 1017 -9.33 -31.03 -19.96
N ARG A 1018 -10.31 -31.91 -20.13
CA ARG A 1018 -10.61 -32.63 -21.39
C ARG A 1018 -11.61 -31.89 -22.29
N CYS A 1019 -12.04 -30.70 -21.87
CA CYS A 1019 -12.99 -29.86 -22.61
C CYS A 1019 -12.29 -28.56 -23.03
N SER A 1020 -12.06 -28.41 -24.32
CA SER A 1020 -11.64 -27.17 -24.97
C SER A 1020 -12.87 -26.28 -25.16
N VAL A 1021 -13.06 -25.32 -24.23
CA VAL A 1021 -14.26 -24.48 -24.13
C VAL A 1021 -14.01 -23.07 -24.65
N THR A 1022 -14.71 -22.67 -25.71
CA THR A 1022 -14.67 -21.30 -26.26
C THR A 1022 -15.87 -20.49 -25.77
N PHE A 1023 -15.64 -19.39 -25.05
CA PHE A 1023 -16.73 -18.51 -24.59
C PHE A 1023 -16.98 -17.37 -25.58
N LEU A 1024 -18.20 -17.27 -26.09
CA LEU A 1024 -18.65 -16.30 -27.08
C LEU A 1024 -19.62 -15.31 -26.42
N GLN A 1025 -19.26 -14.03 -26.31
CA GLN A 1025 -20.21 -13.03 -25.81
C GLN A 1025 -21.23 -12.68 -26.91
N SER A 1026 -22.52 -12.74 -26.60
CA SER A 1026 -23.57 -12.29 -27.51
C SER A 1026 -23.87 -10.81 -27.28
N GLU A 1027 -24.00 -10.00 -28.34
CA GLU A 1027 -24.44 -8.60 -28.21
C GLU A 1027 -25.95 -8.49 -27.94
N ASP A 1028 -26.74 -9.38 -28.55
CA ASP A 1028 -28.20 -9.44 -28.40
C ASP A 1028 -28.69 -10.90 -28.32
N GLY A 1029 -28.33 -11.61 -27.24
CA GLY A 1029 -28.54 -13.06 -27.10
C GLY A 1029 -30.00 -13.49 -27.19
N SER A 1030 -30.86 -12.89 -26.37
CA SER A 1030 -32.29 -13.23 -26.29
C SER A 1030 -33.07 -12.89 -27.57
N GLY A 1031 -32.83 -11.72 -28.17
CA GLY A 1031 -33.57 -11.22 -29.33
C GLY A 1031 -33.23 -11.94 -30.63
N LYS A 1032 -31.93 -11.96 -31.00
CA LYS A 1032 -31.42 -12.71 -32.16
C LYS A 1032 -31.71 -14.21 -32.00
N GLY A 1033 -31.58 -14.71 -30.78
CA GLY A 1033 -31.84 -16.09 -30.41
C GLY A 1033 -33.26 -16.58 -30.69
N ALA A 1034 -34.28 -15.86 -30.22
CA ALA A 1034 -35.68 -16.23 -30.46
C ALA A 1034 -36.01 -16.28 -31.96
N ALA A 1035 -35.56 -15.30 -32.74
CA ALA A 1035 -35.75 -15.31 -34.19
C ALA A 1035 -35.08 -16.53 -34.86
N LEU A 1036 -33.88 -16.92 -34.41
CA LEU A 1036 -33.18 -18.10 -34.92
C LEU A 1036 -33.85 -19.42 -34.51
N VAL A 1037 -34.41 -19.52 -33.30
CA VAL A 1037 -35.25 -20.67 -32.89
C VAL A 1037 -36.46 -20.78 -33.82
N THR A 1038 -37.16 -19.67 -34.06
CA THR A 1038 -38.29 -19.62 -34.99
C THR A 1038 -37.88 -19.98 -36.42
N ALA A 1039 -36.73 -19.50 -36.91
CA ALA A 1039 -36.23 -19.83 -38.23
C ALA A 1039 -35.88 -21.33 -38.38
N VAL A 1040 -35.26 -21.93 -37.35
CA VAL A 1040 -34.99 -23.38 -37.30
C VAL A 1040 -36.30 -24.17 -37.26
N ALA A 1041 -37.30 -23.73 -36.50
CA ALA A 1041 -38.60 -24.37 -36.43
C ALA A 1041 -39.34 -24.34 -37.79
N CYS A 1042 -39.38 -23.19 -38.45
CA CYS A 1042 -39.93 -23.05 -39.81
C CYS A 1042 -39.18 -23.93 -40.82
N ARG A 1043 -37.84 -24.01 -40.73
CA ARG A 1043 -37.02 -24.90 -41.57
C ARG A 1043 -37.37 -26.38 -41.36
N LEU A 1044 -37.49 -26.83 -40.11
CA LEU A 1044 -37.80 -28.22 -39.79
C LEU A 1044 -39.22 -28.60 -40.22
N ALA A 1045 -40.19 -27.70 -40.06
CA ALA A 1045 -41.56 -27.90 -40.58
C ALA A 1045 -41.59 -28.00 -42.11
N ALA A 1046 -40.80 -27.19 -42.82
CA ALA A 1046 -40.72 -27.22 -44.28
C ALA A 1046 -39.97 -28.44 -44.85
N GLY A 1047 -39.14 -29.12 -44.06
CA GLY A 1047 -38.42 -30.34 -44.46
C GLY A 1047 -39.11 -31.65 -44.04
N ALA A 1048 -40.25 -31.56 -43.36
CA ALA A 1048 -41.11 -32.70 -43.01
C ALA A 1048 -42.33 -32.85 -43.95
N LEU A 1049 -42.45 -31.94 -44.93
CA LEU A 1049 -43.40 -31.93 -46.04
C LEU A 1049 -42.69 -32.38 -47.33
#